data_AF-B6FXM7-F1
#
_entry.id   AF-B6FXM7-F1
#
_cell.length_a   1.000
_cell.length_b   1.000
_cell.length_c   1.000
_cell.angle_alpha   90.00
_cell.angle_beta   90.00
_cell.angle_gamma   90.00
#
_symmetry.space_group_name_H-M   'P 1'
#
loop_
_entity.id
_entity.type
_entity.pdbx_description
1 polymer ?
#
loop_
_entity_poly.entity_id
_entity_poly.type
_entity_poly.pdbx_seq_one_letter_code
_entity_poly.pdbx_strand_id
1 'polypeptide(L)'
;MDFKMLLEKCQIWNEDGNYAKIIEELEKIPYENRTPETDSELARAYANIAEPSDRELFKKAIDLLVPHEEYFEGDHCWNFRMAYAYYYLEQEGLALRYFEKALEARPGDEDTKLFINDCKKCIAFPRFTMSFRERTQAAWNRFVEEEEEIRHIMDEDKNHERGEEIIDKCEDILNIAFDNIAFEMGYNGEKYEIILTPEGDKVKLFELVYFANHVPESILDNWNILVGRQANENIGLRIDDLDISGEDVEVWVEKADKEMFNLSVYCEKLLPLIDEDENKVWWILTTLTDQILGEISHMRYIYSFDVLKAKRDDESIKLSKLPEKLEEMGSELSNDAENYLELYTGYEMNPNDDPDADLRFDIIAGSSCCLALINGYFNDDDFYMDELHADGVVAGFICYPIDTLREEEGSEKIFAFRDKLEESLKEECGDDAFKFIGGATGVNCGYIDFIAWDLKTVLYIAKDIFDESDIPWATFHTFRRTAGTISLKNEENDDKIDDLEYSDMDLEGEEKGHFLGFVLMSEGIWDKQQFICDLKEKWDIVAEEDGDKRDDSLVFEIDNMIAAVSLFQYPIPEGEAEINAENNYMWPEAVEVTKEHKAHIMIAVLGNEENTIEKGKLFTKLAATCCNQKYATGVYTSGVVFEPAFYENVADVMKEGELPIYNWIWFGMYKNENGLNAYTYGMYLFGKDEMEVLNVEADPEELRDFLVGITYYVIEGDVELQDGETIGCSEEDIHKIERSEGVSIPGMTLKISYEAEEY
;
A
#
# COMPACT_ATOMS: atom_id res chain seq x y z
N MET A 1 17.12 -34.38 18.15
CA MET A 1 17.71 -33.65 17.02
C MET A 1 18.89 -32.87 17.56
N ASP A 2 20.01 -32.75 16.84
CA ASP A 2 21.11 -31.85 17.26
C ASP A 2 20.85 -30.48 16.63
N PHE A 3 20.10 -29.63 17.35
CA PHE A 3 19.67 -28.32 16.85
C PHE A 3 20.85 -27.41 16.51
N LYS A 4 21.97 -27.55 17.22
CA LYS A 4 23.17 -26.76 16.94
C LYS A 4 23.72 -27.07 15.55
N MET A 5 23.85 -28.34 15.20
CA MET A 5 24.29 -28.76 13.87
C MET A 5 23.27 -28.36 12.77
N LEU A 6 21.98 -28.30 13.11
CA LEU A 6 20.94 -27.87 12.18
C LEU A 6 21.01 -26.35 11.91
N LEU A 7 21.17 -25.52 12.94
CA LEU A 7 21.33 -24.07 12.81
C LEU A 7 22.60 -23.72 12.02
N GLU A 8 23.72 -24.41 12.27
CA GLU A 8 24.96 -24.26 11.48
C GLU A 8 24.72 -24.57 9.98
N LYS A 9 23.87 -25.55 9.65
CA LYS A 9 23.48 -25.82 8.26
C LYS A 9 22.56 -24.75 7.69
N CYS A 10 21.63 -24.21 8.48
CA CYS A 10 20.74 -23.13 8.05
C CYS A 10 21.54 -21.88 7.68
N GLN A 11 22.60 -21.56 8.44
CA GLN A 11 23.51 -20.47 8.09
C GLN A 11 24.20 -20.68 6.74
N ILE A 12 24.73 -21.88 6.48
CA ILE A 12 25.35 -22.20 5.18
C ILE A 12 24.33 -22.10 4.05
N TRP A 13 23.12 -22.67 4.23
CA TRP A 13 22.08 -22.58 3.20
C TRP A 13 21.64 -21.15 2.94
N ASN A 14 21.59 -20.30 3.96
CA ASN A 14 21.28 -18.89 3.79
C ASN A 14 22.36 -18.16 2.98
N GLU A 15 23.64 -18.39 3.28
CA GLU A 15 24.76 -17.83 2.51
C GLU A 15 24.76 -18.29 1.05
N ASP A 16 24.29 -19.52 0.80
CA ASP A 16 24.14 -20.09 -0.55
C ASP A 16 22.80 -19.72 -1.24
N GLY A 17 21.96 -18.87 -0.65
CA GLY A 17 20.64 -18.51 -1.20
C GLY A 17 19.59 -19.63 -1.21
N ASN A 18 19.82 -20.72 -0.48
CA ASN A 18 18.96 -21.91 -0.44
C ASN A 18 17.85 -21.80 0.62
N TYR A 19 17.02 -20.75 0.57
CA TYR A 19 15.99 -20.48 1.59
C TYR A 19 14.90 -21.55 1.64
N ALA A 20 14.42 -22.03 0.50
CA ALA A 20 13.41 -23.10 0.41
C ALA A 20 13.81 -24.36 1.18
N LYS A 21 15.11 -24.66 1.21
CA LYS A 21 15.65 -25.81 1.94
C LYS A 21 15.66 -25.61 3.45
N ILE A 22 15.87 -24.39 3.92
CA ILE A 22 15.77 -24.04 5.35
C ILE A 22 14.32 -24.26 5.79
N ILE A 23 13.36 -23.74 5.03
CA ILE A 23 11.92 -23.91 5.26
C ILE A 23 11.58 -25.40 5.32
N GLU A 24 11.91 -26.16 4.27
CA GLU A 24 11.59 -27.60 4.18
C GLU A 24 12.13 -28.40 5.39
N GLU A 25 13.34 -28.09 5.87
CA GLU A 25 13.96 -28.82 6.97
C GLU A 25 13.44 -28.40 8.35
N LEU A 26 13.15 -27.11 8.55
CA LEU A 26 12.67 -26.60 9.84
C LEU A 26 11.18 -26.88 10.04
N GLU A 27 10.36 -26.87 8.98
CA GLU A 27 8.93 -27.19 9.09
C GLU A 27 8.66 -28.64 9.48
N LYS A 28 9.58 -29.56 9.18
CA LYS A 28 9.53 -30.97 9.64
C LYS A 28 9.57 -31.10 11.17
N ILE A 29 9.98 -30.04 11.88
CA ILE A 29 9.99 -30.00 13.35
C ILE A 29 8.59 -29.56 13.81
N PRO A 30 7.87 -30.37 14.60
CA PRO A 30 6.59 -29.95 15.17
C PRO A 30 6.77 -28.68 16.00
N TYR A 31 5.83 -27.73 15.89
CA TYR A 31 5.87 -26.42 16.56
C TYR A 31 6.28 -26.51 18.04
N GLU A 32 5.65 -27.41 18.79
CA GLU A 32 5.91 -27.74 20.21
C GLU A 32 7.39 -28.06 20.55
N ASN A 33 8.18 -28.42 19.54
CA ASN A 33 9.58 -28.83 19.67
C ASN A 33 10.56 -27.85 19.01
N ARG A 34 10.09 -26.76 18.39
CA ARG A 34 10.96 -25.71 17.85
C ARG A 34 11.51 -24.86 19.00
N THR A 35 12.74 -24.37 18.84
CA THR A 35 13.36 -23.41 19.76
C THR A 35 13.24 -22.00 19.19
N PRO A 36 13.38 -20.94 20.02
CA PRO A 36 13.37 -19.57 19.54
C PRO A 36 14.36 -19.32 18.38
N GLU A 37 15.54 -19.95 18.42
CA GLU A 37 16.52 -19.83 17.33
C GLU A 37 16.08 -20.51 16.05
N THR A 38 15.43 -21.68 16.13
CA THR A 38 14.93 -22.34 14.92
C THR A 38 13.76 -21.58 14.31
N ASP A 39 12.87 -21.01 15.14
CA ASP A 39 11.78 -20.18 14.63
C ASP A 39 12.33 -18.88 14.02
N SER A 40 13.34 -18.26 14.65
CA SER A 40 13.98 -17.07 14.10
C SER A 40 14.71 -17.33 12.77
N GLU A 41 15.34 -18.51 12.61
CA GLU A 41 15.94 -18.93 11.34
C GLU A 41 14.90 -19.28 10.27
N LEU A 42 13.76 -19.86 10.68
CA LEU A 42 12.64 -20.12 9.77
C LEU A 42 12.01 -18.81 9.29
N ALA A 43 11.78 -17.86 10.19
CA ALA A 43 11.28 -16.53 9.87
C ALA A 43 12.20 -15.79 8.89
N ARG A 44 13.52 -15.85 9.10
CA ARG A 44 14.50 -15.31 8.15
C ARG A 44 14.38 -15.96 6.77
N ALA A 45 14.21 -17.28 6.71
CA ALA A 45 14.10 -17.97 5.43
C ALA A 45 12.80 -17.60 4.70
N TYR A 46 11.70 -17.39 5.44
CA TYR A 46 10.46 -16.87 4.88
C TYR A 46 10.61 -15.44 4.33
N ALA A 47 11.19 -14.53 5.11
CA ALA A 47 11.41 -13.15 4.66
C ALA A 47 12.37 -13.05 3.46
N ASN A 48 13.36 -13.95 3.35
CA ASN A 48 14.35 -13.92 2.27
C ASN A 48 13.88 -14.61 0.97
N ILE A 49 12.89 -15.51 1.04
CA ILE A 49 12.33 -16.15 -0.17
C ILE A 49 11.13 -15.37 -0.73
N ALA A 50 10.55 -14.49 0.07
CA ALA A 50 9.41 -13.68 -0.29
C ALA A 50 9.80 -12.63 -1.34
N GLU A 51 8.98 -12.52 -2.38
CA GLU A 51 8.93 -11.30 -3.19
C GLU A 51 8.17 -10.20 -2.41
N PRO A 52 8.32 -8.91 -2.73
CA PRO A 52 7.61 -7.83 -2.04
C PRO A 52 6.08 -8.03 -1.96
N SER A 53 5.48 -8.65 -2.97
CA SER A 53 4.04 -8.96 -3.00
C SER A 53 3.62 -10.13 -2.10
N ASP A 54 4.55 -10.95 -1.59
CA ASP A 54 4.28 -12.16 -0.79
C ASP A 54 3.96 -11.84 0.68
N ARG A 55 2.93 -11.01 0.92
CA ARG A 55 2.49 -10.57 2.27
C ARG A 55 2.37 -11.74 3.27
N GLU A 56 1.81 -12.86 2.83
CA GLU A 56 1.62 -14.06 3.67
C GLU A 56 2.93 -14.66 4.22
N LEU A 57 4.03 -14.56 3.49
CA LEU A 57 5.32 -15.06 3.96
C LEU A 57 5.92 -14.13 5.01
N PHE A 58 5.74 -12.82 4.87
CA PHE A 58 6.14 -11.84 5.89
C PHE A 58 5.30 -11.96 7.16
N LYS A 59 3.97 -12.15 7.04
CA LYS A 59 3.09 -12.45 8.19
C LYS A 59 3.53 -13.71 8.93
N LYS A 60 3.80 -14.80 8.21
CA LYS A 60 4.38 -16.03 8.81
C LYS A 60 5.71 -15.79 9.51
N ALA A 61 6.58 -14.94 8.95
CA ALA A 61 7.83 -14.59 9.60
C ALA A 61 7.59 -13.86 10.93
N ILE A 62 6.64 -12.92 10.98
CA ILE A 62 6.26 -12.20 12.21
C ILE A 62 5.65 -13.16 13.24
N ASP A 63 4.70 -14.01 12.84
CA ASP A 63 4.06 -14.98 13.74
C ASP A 63 5.05 -15.93 14.42
N LEU A 64 6.11 -16.31 13.70
CA LEU A 64 7.20 -17.11 14.26
C LEU A 64 8.06 -16.34 15.25
N LEU A 65 8.18 -15.02 15.11
CA LEU A 65 9.08 -14.19 15.91
C LEU A 65 8.41 -13.59 17.14
N VAL A 66 7.13 -13.21 17.05
CA VAL A 66 6.34 -12.55 18.12
C VAL A 66 6.41 -13.29 19.46
N PRO A 67 6.24 -14.62 19.54
CA PRO A 67 6.29 -15.34 20.82
C PRO A 67 7.64 -15.27 21.53
N HIS A 68 8.70 -14.85 20.83
CA HIS A 68 10.09 -14.89 21.32
C HIS A 68 10.67 -13.50 21.63
N GLU A 69 9.85 -12.43 21.68
CA GLU A 69 10.34 -11.07 21.96
C GLU A 69 11.12 -10.98 23.29
N GLU A 70 10.60 -11.57 24.37
CA GLU A 70 11.32 -11.59 25.67
C GLU A 70 12.64 -12.38 25.59
N TYR A 71 12.69 -13.44 24.77
CA TYR A 71 13.90 -14.25 24.61
C TYR A 71 15.01 -13.50 23.87
N PHE A 72 14.65 -12.68 22.89
CA PHE A 72 15.57 -11.92 22.04
C PHE A 72 15.68 -10.44 22.41
N GLU A 73 15.35 -10.07 23.65
CA GLU A 73 15.44 -8.69 24.11
C GLU A 73 16.85 -8.10 23.85
N GLY A 74 16.93 -7.02 23.08
CA GLY A 74 18.17 -6.36 22.70
C GLY A 74 19.01 -7.08 21.63
N ASP A 75 18.49 -8.13 20.99
CA ASP A 75 19.17 -8.80 19.87
C ASP A 75 18.97 -8.02 18.56
N HIS A 76 20.08 -7.63 17.94
CA HIS A 76 20.03 -6.88 16.68
C HIS A 76 19.36 -7.67 15.55
N CYS A 77 19.68 -8.96 15.39
CA CYS A 77 19.21 -9.76 14.26
C CYS A 77 17.70 -10.02 14.36
N TRP A 78 17.19 -10.30 15.56
CA TRP A 78 15.77 -10.48 15.78
C TRP A 78 14.99 -9.18 15.51
N ASN A 79 15.46 -8.04 16.05
CA ASN A 79 14.84 -6.75 15.79
C ASN A 79 14.88 -6.39 14.29
N PHE A 80 16.00 -6.63 13.61
CA PHE A 80 16.11 -6.39 12.17
C PHE A 80 15.13 -7.29 11.38
N ARG A 81 14.98 -8.56 11.75
CA ARG A 81 14.04 -9.49 11.08
C ARG A 81 12.58 -9.08 11.27
N MET A 82 12.20 -8.65 12.47
CA MET A 82 10.86 -8.08 12.72
C MET A 82 10.64 -6.84 11.87
N ALA A 83 11.60 -5.91 11.89
CA ALA A 83 11.51 -4.66 11.16
C ALA A 83 11.42 -4.86 9.65
N TYR A 84 12.24 -5.76 9.11
CA TYR A 84 12.25 -6.11 7.69
C TYR A 84 10.91 -6.70 7.24
N ALA A 85 10.32 -7.60 8.03
CA ALA A 85 9.01 -8.16 7.70
C ALA A 85 7.90 -7.09 7.73
N TYR A 86 7.89 -6.20 8.73
CA TYR A 86 6.92 -5.08 8.76
C TYR A 86 7.13 -4.08 7.61
N TYR A 87 8.39 -3.83 7.21
CA TYR A 87 8.71 -2.92 6.12
C TYR A 87 8.09 -3.40 4.80
N TYR A 88 8.29 -4.67 4.43
CA TYR A 88 7.68 -5.24 3.21
C TYR A 88 6.17 -5.52 3.33
N LEU A 89 5.59 -5.37 4.52
CA LEU A 89 4.13 -5.33 4.70
C LEU A 89 3.55 -3.92 4.55
N GLU A 90 4.39 -2.91 4.26
CA GLU A 90 4.00 -1.49 4.17
C GLU A 90 3.50 -0.96 5.53
N GLN A 91 4.11 -1.45 6.62
CA GLN A 91 3.81 -1.09 8.00
C GLN A 91 5.01 -0.37 8.65
N GLU A 92 5.44 0.74 8.05
CA GLU A 92 6.71 1.41 8.39
C GLU A 92 6.73 2.00 9.79
N GLY A 93 5.56 2.32 10.36
CA GLY A 93 5.43 2.72 11.76
C GLY A 93 5.97 1.65 12.72
N LEU A 94 5.59 0.38 12.49
CA LEU A 94 6.08 -0.76 13.26
C LEU A 94 7.52 -1.11 12.86
N ALA A 95 7.84 -1.08 11.57
CA ALA A 95 9.19 -1.34 11.08
C ALA A 95 10.22 -0.39 11.72
N LEU A 96 9.92 0.91 11.76
CA LEU A 96 10.77 1.94 12.36
C LEU A 96 11.11 1.63 13.81
N ARG A 97 10.10 1.25 14.63
CA ARG A 97 10.30 0.90 16.05
C ARG A 97 11.31 -0.23 16.21
N TYR A 98 11.22 -1.27 15.38
CA TYR A 98 12.13 -2.40 15.45
C TYR A 98 13.50 -2.09 14.82
N PHE A 99 13.58 -1.31 13.74
CA PHE A 99 14.87 -0.88 13.19
C PHE A 99 15.63 0.03 14.17
N GLU A 100 14.94 0.91 14.90
CA GLU A 100 15.57 1.73 15.95
C GLU A 100 16.14 0.85 17.06
N LYS A 101 15.38 -0.15 17.56
CA LYS A 101 15.89 -1.17 18.51
C LYS A 101 17.09 -1.94 17.92
N ALA A 102 17.06 -2.30 16.64
CA ALA A 102 18.16 -3.00 15.97
C ALA A 102 19.42 -2.12 15.89
N LEU A 103 19.27 -0.83 15.62
CA LEU A 103 20.37 0.13 15.58
C LEU A 103 20.95 0.41 16.98
N GLU A 104 20.10 0.43 18.02
CA GLU A 104 20.56 0.51 19.41
C GLU A 104 21.43 -0.69 19.79
N ALA A 105 21.01 -1.90 19.39
CA ALA A 105 21.76 -3.14 19.63
C ALA A 105 23.08 -3.21 18.82
N ARG A 106 23.14 -2.57 17.64
CA ARG A 106 24.35 -2.46 16.82
C ARG A 106 24.55 -1.03 16.27
N PRO A 107 25.13 -0.11 17.06
CA PRO A 107 25.34 1.26 16.61
C PRO A 107 26.28 1.34 15.40
N GLY A 108 25.88 2.09 14.38
CA GLY A 108 26.68 2.29 13.16
C GLY A 108 26.41 1.30 12.04
N ASP A 109 25.38 0.47 12.17
CA ASP A 109 24.85 -0.34 11.06
C ASP A 109 24.25 0.60 10.00
N GLU A 110 24.91 0.76 8.85
CA GLU A 110 24.49 1.70 7.81
C GLU A 110 23.23 1.22 7.08
N ASP A 111 23.07 -0.08 6.87
CA ASP A 111 21.87 -0.65 6.24
C ASP A 111 20.64 -0.37 7.09
N THR A 112 20.73 -0.59 8.41
CA THR A 112 19.64 -0.27 9.34
C THR A 112 19.28 1.23 9.34
N LYS A 113 20.27 2.13 9.19
CA LYS A 113 20.01 3.57 9.10
C LYS A 113 19.29 3.97 7.81
N LEU A 114 19.60 3.29 6.70
CA LEU A 114 18.91 3.53 5.43
C LEU A 114 17.43 3.19 5.58
N PHE A 115 17.11 2.00 6.10
CA PHE A 115 15.72 1.61 6.37
C PHE A 115 15.00 2.57 7.34
N ILE A 116 15.67 3.04 8.40
CA ILE A 116 15.09 4.04 9.32
C ILE A 116 14.74 5.35 8.60
N ASN A 117 15.63 5.83 7.72
CA ASN A 117 15.39 7.06 6.98
C ASN A 117 14.24 6.88 6.00
N ASP A 118 14.15 5.72 5.38
CA ASP A 118 13.11 5.40 4.42
C ASP A 118 11.74 5.25 5.09
N CYS A 119 11.67 4.48 6.19
CA CYS A 119 10.48 4.41 7.02
C CYS A 119 9.96 5.80 7.42
N LYS A 120 10.86 6.75 7.75
CA LYS A 120 10.47 8.12 8.09
C LYS A 120 9.86 8.89 6.92
N LYS A 121 10.29 8.63 5.69
CA LYS A 121 9.67 9.20 4.49
C LYS A 121 8.30 8.59 4.25
N CYS A 122 8.18 7.26 4.28
CA CYS A 122 6.91 6.56 4.09
C CYS A 122 5.91 6.88 5.20
N ILE A 123 6.35 7.15 6.44
CA ILE A 123 5.46 7.62 7.51
C ILE A 123 4.92 9.04 7.25
N ALA A 124 5.73 9.91 6.63
CA ALA A 124 5.31 11.27 6.28
C ALA A 124 4.40 11.29 5.04
N PHE A 125 4.67 10.41 4.07
CA PHE A 125 3.85 10.20 2.89
C PHE A 125 3.63 8.70 2.66
N PRO A 126 2.60 8.12 3.31
CA PRO A 126 2.32 6.69 3.18
C PRO A 126 1.95 6.34 1.74
N ARG A 127 2.58 5.28 1.25
CA ARG A 127 2.36 4.74 -0.08
C ARG A 127 2.13 3.25 0.06
N PHE A 128 1.19 2.77 -0.71
CA PHE A 128 0.80 1.36 -0.72
C PHE A 128 0.75 0.92 -2.17
N THR A 129 1.20 -0.31 -2.41
CA THR A 129 1.07 -1.04 -3.68
C THR A 129 -0.39 -1.06 -4.12
N MET A 130 -1.31 -1.22 -3.16
CA MET A 130 -2.73 -1.02 -3.34
C MET A 130 -3.29 -0.20 -2.18
N SER A 131 -3.95 0.90 -2.52
CA SER A 131 -4.77 1.68 -1.59
C SER A 131 -5.96 0.87 -1.07
N PHE A 132 -6.53 1.22 0.09
CA PHE A 132 -7.70 0.51 0.61
C PHE A 132 -8.89 0.50 -0.35
N ARG A 133 -9.04 1.56 -1.15
CA ARG A 133 -10.02 1.61 -2.26
C ARG A 133 -9.81 0.48 -3.27
N GLU A 134 -8.58 0.31 -3.74
CA GLU A 134 -8.23 -0.74 -4.71
C GLU A 134 -8.35 -2.14 -4.09
N ARG A 135 -7.92 -2.28 -2.84
CA ARG A 135 -8.04 -3.54 -2.09
C ARG A 135 -9.51 -3.92 -1.86
N THR A 136 -10.37 -2.96 -1.54
CA THR A 136 -11.83 -3.15 -1.42
C THR A 136 -12.42 -3.64 -2.74
N GLN A 137 -12.05 -3.02 -3.87
CA GLN A 137 -12.52 -3.45 -5.18
C GLN A 137 -12.03 -4.87 -5.53
N ALA A 138 -10.78 -5.20 -5.23
CA ALA A 138 -10.22 -6.53 -5.47
C ALA A 138 -10.89 -7.61 -4.61
N ALA A 139 -11.13 -7.34 -3.33
CA ALA A 139 -11.86 -8.23 -2.43
C ALA A 139 -13.28 -8.51 -2.94
N TRP A 140 -14.02 -7.48 -3.34
CA TRP A 140 -15.37 -7.66 -3.89
C TRP A 140 -15.39 -8.39 -5.24
N ASN A 141 -14.41 -8.14 -6.11
CA ASN A 141 -14.26 -8.87 -7.36
C ASN A 141 -14.08 -10.37 -7.09
N ARG A 142 -13.19 -10.72 -6.16
CA ARG A 142 -12.98 -12.13 -5.75
C ARG A 142 -14.22 -12.71 -5.08
N PHE A 143 -14.91 -11.94 -4.24
CA PHE A 143 -16.16 -12.39 -3.62
C PHE A 143 -17.23 -12.73 -4.67
N VAL A 144 -17.37 -11.92 -5.72
CA VAL A 144 -18.30 -12.18 -6.84
C VAL A 144 -17.96 -13.50 -7.56
N GLU A 145 -16.68 -13.81 -7.74
CA GLU A 145 -16.24 -15.04 -8.37
C GLU A 145 -16.51 -16.29 -7.51
N GLU A 146 -16.33 -16.18 -6.19
CA GLU A 146 -16.45 -17.30 -5.25
C GLU A 146 -17.84 -17.41 -4.58
N GLU A 147 -18.74 -16.43 -4.75
CA GLU A 147 -20.06 -16.33 -4.06
C GLU A 147 -20.88 -17.61 -4.12
N GLU A 148 -21.02 -18.18 -5.32
CA GLU A 148 -21.91 -19.33 -5.53
C GLU A 148 -21.36 -20.58 -4.81
N GLU A 149 -20.04 -20.72 -4.76
CA GLU A 149 -19.38 -21.80 -4.03
C GLU A 149 -19.58 -21.63 -2.53
N ILE A 150 -19.32 -20.44 -1.98
CA ILE A 150 -19.52 -20.14 -0.55
C ILE A 150 -20.96 -20.47 -0.14
N ARG A 151 -21.93 -19.97 -0.93
CA ARG A 151 -23.36 -20.22 -0.70
C ARG A 151 -23.71 -21.71 -0.76
N HIS A 152 -23.16 -22.43 -1.73
CA HIS A 152 -23.36 -23.87 -1.85
C HIS A 152 -22.83 -24.63 -0.63
N ILE A 153 -21.66 -24.24 -0.10
CA ILE A 153 -21.09 -24.85 1.11
C ILE A 153 -22.03 -24.60 2.30
N MET A 154 -22.52 -23.37 2.48
CA MET A 154 -23.47 -23.02 3.55
C MET A 154 -24.77 -23.84 3.47
N ASP A 155 -25.30 -24.09 2.27
CA ASP A 155 -26.53 -24.87 2.06
C ASP A 155 -26.35 -26.38 2.36
N GLU A 156 -25.16 -26.91 2.06
CA GLU A 156 -24.84 -28.31 2.28
C GLU A 156 -24.49 -28.62 3.74
N ASP A 157 -23.97 -27.63 4.49
CA ASP A 157 -23.52 -27.81 5.87
C ASP A 157 -24.65 -27.88 6.91
N LYS A 158 -25.54 -28.85 6.72
CA LYS A 158 -26.72 -29.06 7.60
C LYS A 158 -26.36 -29.49 9.03
N ASN A 159 -25.13 -29.93 9.25
CA ASN A 159 -24.64 -30.40 10.53
C ASN A 159 -23.67 -29.42 11.22
N HIS A 160 -23.30 -28.31 10.58
CA HIS A 160 -22.28 -27.35 11.05
C HIS A 160 -20.90 -28.01 11.22
N GLU A 161 -20.54 -28.90 10.30
CA GLU A 161 -19.24 -29.61 10.26
C GLU A 161 -18.24 -28.96 9.30
N ARG A 162 -18.67 -28.01 8.46
CA ARG A 162 -17.83 -27.30 7.47
C ARG A 162 -17.67 -25.81 7.79
N GLY A 163 -18.02 -25.40 9.01
CA GLY A 163 -17.93 -23.99 9.43
C GLY A 163 -16.53 -23.39 9.23
N GLU A 164 -15.48 -24.12 9.61
CA GLU A 164 -14.08 -23.69 9.43
C GLU A 164 -13.74 -23.44 7.96
N GLU A 165 -14.11 -24.35 7.05
CA GLU A 165 -13.89 -24.19 5.60
C GLU A 165 -14.57 -22.94 5.03
N ILE A 166 -15.78 -22.60 5.52
CA ILE A 166 -16.52 -21.41 5.07
C ILE A 166 -15.86 -20.14 5.59
N ILE A 167 -15.48 -20.14 6.87
CA ILE A 167 -14.81 -19.00 7.50
C ILE A 167 -13.47 -18.74 6.82
N ASP A 168 -12.62 -19.75 6.67
CA ASP A 168 -11.30 -19.61 6.03
C ASP A 168 -11.43 -19.03 4.61
N LYS A 169 -12.38 -19.54 3.80
CA LYS A 169 -12.62 -19.03 2.45
C LYS A 169 -13.07 -17.57 2.44
N CYS A 170 -13.97 -17.19 3.33
CA CYS A 170 -14.46 -15.81 3.39
C CYS A 170 -13.38 -14.87 3.96
N GLU A 171 -12.62 -15.33 4.94
CA GLU A 171 -11.50 -14.61 5.54
C GLU A 171 -10.39 -14.37 4.50
N ASP A 172 -10.03 -15.37 3.69
CA ASP A 172 -9.06 -15.22 2.58
C ASP A 172 -9.45 -14.13 1.58
N ILE A 173 -10.76 -13.91 1.37
CA ILE A 173 -11.27 -12.86 0.49
C ILE A 173 -11.22 -11.50 1.19
N LEU A 174 -11.70 -11.42 2.43
CA LEU A 174 -11.68 -10.19 3.23
C LEU A 174 -10.26 -9.72 3.51
N ASN A 175 -9.30 -10.64 3.64
CA ASN A 175 -7.89 -10.35 3.87
C ASN A 175 -7.17 -9.70 2.69
N ILE A 176 -7.84 -9.60 1.53
CA ILE A 176 -7.38 -8.72 0.43
C ILE A 176 -7.52 -7.25 0.86
N ALA A 177 -8.61 -6.89 1.54
CA ALA A 177 -8.91 -5.54 2.00
C ALA A 177 -8.33 -5.22 3.38
N PHE A 178 -8.42 -6.18 4.30
CA PHE A 178 -8.08 -5.99 5.71
C PHE A 178 -6.85 -6.83 6.09
N ASP A 179 -5.93 -6.29 6.86
CA ASP A 179 -4.82 -7.06 7.41
C ASP A 179 -5.31 -8.05 8.47
N ASN A 180 -6.30 -7.62 9.24
CA ASN A 180 -7.06 -8.39 10.21
C ASN A 180 -8.54 -7.96 10.21
N ILE A 181 -9.45 -8.93 10.27
CA ILE A 181 -10.89 -8.70 10.21
C ILE A 181 -11.65 -9.70 11.07
N ALA A 182 -12.61 -9.18 11.85
CA ALA A 182 -13.56 -9.99 12.57
C ALA A 182 -14.92 -9.94 11.87
N PHE A 183 -15.54 -11.09 11.64
CA PHE A 183 -16.84 -11.18 10.99
C PHE A 183 -17.64 -12.41 11.44
N GLU A 184 -18.94 -12.37 11.23
CA GLU A 184 -19.85 -13.50 11.42
C GLU A 184 -20.58 -13.81 10.11
N MET A 185 -20.88 -15.08 9.87
CA MET A 185 -21.67 -15.51 8.71
C MET A 185 -22.94 -16.22 9.14
N GLY A 186 -24.02 -16.03 8.38
CA GLY A 186 -25.31 -16.61 8.71
C GLY A 186 -26.29 -16.68 7.55
N TYR A 187 -27.49 -17.20 7.84
CA TYR A 187 -28.63 -17.18 6.93
C TYR A 187 -29.90 -16.86 7.73
N ASN A 188 -30.55 -15.74 7.42
CA ASN A 188 -31.69 -15.24 8.20
C ASN A 188 -33.04 -15.88 7.82
N GLY A 189 -33.05 -16.82 6.88
CA GLY A 189 -34.25 -17.43 6.33
C GLY A 189 -34.64 -16.94 4.93
N GLU A 190 -34.11 -15.79 4.51
CA GLU A 190 -34.33 -15.17 3.19
C GLU A 190 -33.03 -14.95 2.43
N LYS A 191 -32.00 -14.40 3.10
CA LYS A 191 -30.67 -14.10 2.53
C LYS A 191 -29.55 -14.60 3.43
N TYR A 192 -28.40 -14.83 2.82
CA TYR A 192 -27.14 -15.06 3.52
C TYR A 192 -26.63 -13.75 4.10
N GLU A 193 -25.85 -13.81 5.17
CA GLU A 193 -25.40 -12.62 5.88
C GLU A 193 -23.90 -12.71 6.14
N ILE A 194 -23.20 -11.60 5.91
CA ILE A 194 -21.88 -11.32 6.46
C ILE A 194 -22.05 -10.13 7.38
N ILE A 195 -21.68 -10.29 8.64
CA ILE A 195 -21.72 -9.25 9.67
C ILE A 195 -20.28 -8.88 9.99
N LEU A 196 -19.82 -7.74 9.48
CA LEU A 196 -18.50 -7.18 9.77
C LEU A 196 -18.55 -6.54 11.16
N THR A 197 -17.73 -7.02 12.11
CA THR A 197 -17.76 -6.53 13.49
C THR A 197 -16.60 -5.58 13.76
N PRO A 198 -16.85 -4.34 14.20
CA PRO A 198 -15.80 -3.42 14.65
C PRO A 198 -15.16 -3.81 15.99
N GLU A 199 -15.72 -4.78 16.71
CA GLU A 199 -15.26 -5.21 18.05
C GLU A 199 -15.09 -4.05 19.05
N GLY A 200 -15.99 -3.06 18.95
CA GLY A 200 -15.96 -1.87 19.78
C GLY A 200 -15.02 -0.76 19.30
N ASP A 201 -14.28 -0.97 18.20
CA ASP A 201 -13.36 0.01 17.62
C ASP A 201 -14.08 0.95 16.64
N LYS A 202 -14.14 2.23 17.00
CA LYS A 202 -14.73 3.27 16.15
C LYS A 202 -13.85 3.62 14.94
N VAL A 203 -12.52 3.45 15.03
CA VAL A 203 -11.62 3.73 13.90
C VAL A 203 -11.84 2.68 12.82
N LYS A 204 -11.76 1.38 13.17
CA LYS A 204 -12.07 0.26 12.26
C LYS A 204 -13.45 0.37 11.63
N LEU A 205 -14.44 0.88 12.38
CA LEU A 205 -15.81 1.06 11.88
C LEU A 205 -15.88 1.94 10.62
N PHE A 206 -14.98 2.92 10.44
CA PHE A 206 -14.94 3.73 9.22
C PHE A 206 -14.61 2.86 7.99
N GLU A 207 -13.65 1.95 8.11
CA GLU A 207 -13.21 1.03 7.05
C GLU A 207 -14.32 0.02 6.72
N LEU A 208 -14.97 -0.54 7.75
CA LEU A 208 -16.07 -1.50 7.58
C LEU A 208 -17.27 -0.88 6.86
N VAL A 209 -17.64 0.36 7.21
CA VAL A 209 -18.72 1.10 6.54
C VAL A 209 -18.35 1.39 5.09
N TYR A 210 -17.12 1.85 4.83
CA TYR A 210 -16.65 2.06 3.46
C TYR A 210 -16.74 0.77 2.66
N PHE A 211 -16.16 -0.33 3.15
CA PHE A 211 -16.16 -1.62 2.48
C PHE A 211 -17.57 -2.13 2.16
N ALA A 212 -18.48 -2.07 3.14
CA ALA A 212 -19.87 -2.51 2.97
C ALA A 212 -20.64 -1.66 1.94
N ASN A 213 -20.34 -0.37 1.82
CA ASN A 213 -20.97 0.52 0.85
C ASN A 213 -20.51 0.31 -0.60
N HIS A 214 -19.40 -0.41 -0.79
CA HIS A 214 -18.86 -0.76 -2.11
C HIS A 214 -19.27 -2.16 -2.57
N VAL A 215 -20.21 -2.81 -1.87
CA VAL A 215 -20.75 -4.11 -2.29
C VAL A 215 -21.38 -4.03 -3.69
N PRO A 216 -21.03 -4.92 -4.63
CA PRO A 216 -21.67 -4.95 -5.95
C PRO A 216 -23.16 -5.28 -5.87
N GLU A 217 -23.99 -4.62 -6.71
CA GLU A 217 -25.45 -4.85 -6.74
C GLU A 217 -25.82 -6.34 -6.94
N SER A 218 -25.00 -7.10 -7.67
CA SER A 218 -25.21 -8.54 -7.90
C SER A 218 -25.13 -9.39 -6.63
N ILE A 219 -24.35 -8.96 -5.64
CA ILE A 219 -24.23 -9.67 -4.36
C ILE A 219 -25.48 -9.45 -3.51
N LEU A 220 -26.06 -8.25 -3.58
CA LEU A 220 -27.23 -7.85 -2.80
C LEU A 220 -28.50 -8.65 -3.13
N ASP A 221 -28.55 -9.40 -4.24
CA ASP A 221 -29.66 -10.29 -4.54
C ASP A 221 -29.75 -11.45 -3.53
N ASN A 222 -28.60 -11.99 -3.11
CA ASN A 222 -28.52 -13.17 -2.23
C ASN A 222 -28.02 -12.85 -0.81
N TRP A 223 -27.27 -11.76 -0.63
CA TRP A 223 -26.58 -11.43 0.62
C TRP A 223 -27.06 -10.13 1.25
N ASN A 224 -27.00 -10.09 2.58
CA ASN A 224 -26.95 -8.88 3.37
C ASN A 224 -25.51 -8.71 3.88
N ILE A 225 -24.90 -7.57 3.56
CA ILE A 225 -23.63 -7.15 4.13
C ILE A 225 -23.95 -6.14 5.23
N LEU A 226 -23.69 -6.51 6.48
CA LEU A 226 -24.10 -5.76 7.66
C LEU A 226 -22.84 -5.31 8.40
N VAL A 227 -22.89 -4.09 8.95
CA VAL A 227 -21.83 -3.54 9.79
C VAL A 227 -22.32 -3.46 11.23
N GLY A 228 -21.64 -4.20 12.10
CA GLY A 228 -22.00 -4.40 13.49
C GLY A 228 -23.07 -5.47 13.70
N ARG A 229 -22.98 -6.19 14.82
CA ARG A 229 -23.99 -7.18 15.24
C ARG A 229 -25.37 -6.55 15.36
N GLN A 230 -26.38 -7.27 14.87
CA GLN A 230 -27.77 -6.82 14.88
C GLN A 230 -28.48 -7.23 16.18
N ALA A 231 -29.28 -6.31 16.72
CA ALA A 231 -29.98 -6.49 17.98
C ALA A 231 -30.99 -7.65 17.94
N ASN A 232 -30.89 -8.56 18.92
CA ASN A 232 -31.78 -9.68 19.14
C ASN A 232 -31.88 -10.03 20.64
N GLU A 233 -32.94 -9.56 21.29
CA GLU A 233 -33.18 -9.79 22.73
C GLU A 233 -33.35 -11.26 23.13
N ASN A 234 -33.64 -12.14 22.17
CA ASN A 234 -33.89 -13.56 22.41
C ASN A 234 -32.68 -14.44 22.11
N ILE A 235 -31.53 -13.84 21.80
CA ILE A 235 -30.28 -14.56 21.52
C ILE A 235 -29.79 -15.29 22.78
N GLY A 236 -29.17 -16.44 22.56
CA GLY A 236 -28.41 -17.18 23.57
C GLY A 236 -27.08 -17.63 22.98
N LEU A 237 -26.04 -17.60 23.79
CA LEU A 237 -24.72 -18.11 23.44
C LEU A 237 -24.56 -19.52 24.01
N ARG A 238 -24.15 -20.44 23.14
CA ARG A 238 -23.77 -21.79 23.53
C ARG A 238 -22.26 -21.92 23.53
N ILE A 239 -21.67 -22.08 24.72
CA ILE A 239 -20.24 -22.24 24.91
C ILE A 239 -20.01 -23.60 25.56
N ASP A 240 -19.38 -24.53 24.84
CA ASP A 240 -19.21 -25.91 25.29
C ASP A 240 -20.56 -26.55 25.69
N ASP A 241 -20.72 -26.92 26.97
CA ASP A 241 -21.96 -27.46 27.54
C ASP A 241 -22.86 -26.40 28.20
N LEU A 242 -22.44 -25.12 28.19
CA LEU A 242 -23.17 -24.00 28.79
C LEU A 242 -24.05 -23.30 27.75
N ASP A 243 -25.28 -22.99 28.15
CA ASP A 243 -26.23 -22.19 27.40
C ASP A 243 -26.61 -20.97 28.26
N ILE A 244 -26.31 -19.78 27.74
CA ILE A 244 -26.42 -18.50 28.45
C ILE A 244 -27.22 -17.54 27.59
N SER A 245 -28.27 -16.96 28.18
CA SER A 245 -29.14 -15.99 27.54
C SER A 245 -29.22 -14.70 28.35
N GLY A 246 -29.85 -13.66 27.79
CA GLY A 246 -30.09 -12.41 28.51
C GLY A 246 -30.88 -12.56 29.82
N GLU A 247 -31.61 -13.65 30.01
CA GLU A 247 -32.34 -13.97 31.25
C GLU A 247 -31.42 -14.48 32.38
N ASP A 248 -30.24 -14.99 32.04
CA ASP A 248 -29.27 -15.54 33.00
C ASP A 248 -28.33 -14.48 33.58
N VAL A 249 -28.35 -13.27 33.01
CA VAL A 249 -27.44 -12.17 33.35
C VAL A 249 -28.22 -11.06 34.07
N GLU A 250 -27.74 -10.69 35.25
CA GLU A 250 -28.22 -9.54 36.02
C GLU A 250 -27.37 -8.32 35.66
N VAL A 251 -28.02 -7.17 35.43
CA VAL A 251 -27.38 -5.93 35.01
C VAL A 251 -27.78 -4.78 35.93
N TRP A 252 -26.80 -3.98 36.34
CA TRP A 252 -26.99 -2.68 36.98
C TRP A 252 -26.55 -1.59 36.01
N VAL A 253 -27.44 -0.63 35.77
CA VAL A 253 -27.22 0.46 34.81
C VAL A 253 -27.06 1.77 35.57
N GLU A 254 -25.91 2.41 35.44
CA GLU A 254 -25.59 3.68 36.09
C GLU A 254 -25.28 4.74 35.02
N LYS A 255 -25.79 5.96 35.19
CA LYS A 255 -25.54 7.03 34.22
C LYS A 255 -24.12 7.60 34.41
N ALA A 256 -23.29 7.54 33.37
CA ALA A 256 -21.91 8.01 33.38
C ALA A 256 -21.81 9.50 32.99
N ASP A 257 -22.34 9.84 31.82
CA ASP A 257 -22.46 11.21 31.30
C ASP A 257 -23.85 11.42 30.65
N LYS A 258 -24.07 12.50 29.89
CA LYS A 258 -25.39 12.88 29.34
C LYS A 258 -26.13 11.74 28.63
N GLU A 259 -25.44 10.96 27.81
CA GLU A 259 -26.04 9.87 27.02
C GLU A 259 -25.39 8.50 27.29
N MET A 260 -24.29 8.44 28.05
CA MET A 260 -23.54 7.20 28.27
C MET A 260 -23.82 6.54 29.62
N PHE A 261 -23.68 5.21 29.68
CA PHE A 261 -24.00 4.37 30.82
C PHE A 261 -22.84 3.43 31.19
N ASN A 262 -22.66 3.22 32.49
CA ASN A 262 -21.82 2.17 33.03
C ASN A 262 -22.69 0.95 33.32
N LEU A 263 -22.24 -0.22 32.87
CA LEU A 263 -22.87 -1.49 33.16
C LEU A 263 -22.02 -2.26 34.16
N SER A 264 -22.66 -2.76 35.21
CA SER A 264 -22.13 -3.89 35.97
C SER A 264 -22.95 -5.12 35.65
N VAL A 265 -22.32 -6.24 35.34
CA VAL A 265 -22.99 -7.48 34.93
C VAL A 265 -22.60 -8.66 35.82
N TYR A 266 -23.55 -9.53 36.11
CA TYR A 266 -23.34 -10.73 36.92
C TYR A 266 -24.08 -11.92 36.31
N CYS A 267 -23.37 -13.02 36.08
CA CYS A 267 -23.96 -14.27 35.63
C CYS A 267 -23.56 -15.43 36.54
N GLU A 268 -24.52 -16.01 37.28
CA GLU A 268 -24.26 -17.11 38.21
C GLU A 268 -23.69 -18.35 37.49
N LYS A 269 -24.13 -18.61 36.25
CA LYS A 269 -23.68 -19.75 35.43
C LYS A 269 -22.20 -19.67 35.06
N LEU A 270 -21.62 -18.47 34.99
CA LEU A 270 -20.23 -18.24 34.59
C LEU A 270 -19.26 -18.15 35.78
N LEU A 271 -19.77 -18.18 37.02
CA LEU A 271 -18.91 -18.13 38.21
C LEU A 271 -17.84 -19.23 38.28
N PRO A 272 -18.08 -20.49 37.85
CA PRO A 272 -17.02 -21.48 37.84
C PRO A 272 -15.88 -21.12 36.88
N LEU A 273 -16.20 -20.42 35.77
CA LEU A 273 -15.25 -20.06 34.72
C LEU A 273 -14.48 -18.76 35.05
N ILE A 274 -15.06 -17.84 35.82
CA ILE A 274 -14.45 -16.52 36.07
C ILE A 274 -13.13 -16.59 36.86
N ASP A 275 -12.93 -17.64 37.65
CA ASP A 275 -11.68 -17.89 38.37
C ASP A 275 -10.64 -18.63 37.50
N GLU A 276 -11.08 -19.28 36.41
CA GLU A 276 -10.23 -19.99 35.45
C GLU A 276 -9.76 -19.06 34.33
N ASP A 277 -10.68 -18.28 33.75
CA ASP A 277 -10.45 -17.40 32.60
C ASP A 277 -11.42 -16.21 32.64
N GLU A 278 -11.00 -15.13 33.30
CA GLU A 278 -11.78 -13.90 33.45
C GLU A 278 -11.99 -13.19 32.10
N ASN A 279 -11.03 -13.28 31.18
CA ASN A 279 -11.12 -12.67 29.85
C ASN A 279 -12.17 -13.39 28.99
N LYS A 280 -12.22 -14.72 29.03
CA LYS A 280 -13.27 -15.48 28.34
C LYS A 280 -14.66 -15.14 28.87
N VAL A 281 -14.83 -15.01 30.19
CA VAL A 281 -16.11 -14.60 30.79
C VAL A 281 -16.49 -13.18 30.36
N TRP A 282 -15.54 -12.25 30.35
CA TRP A 282 -15.76 -10.89 29.88
C TRP A 282 -16.22 -10.89 28.41
N TRP A 283 -15.49 -11.59 27.53
CA TRP A 283 -15.83 -11.71 26.12
C TRP A 283 -17.23 -12.30 25.90
N ILE A 284 -17.61 -13.36 26.63
CA ILE A 284 -18.96 -13.97 26.55
C ILE A 284 -20.04 -12.93 26.88
N LEU A 285 -19.87 -12.19 27.97
CA LEU A 285 -20.89 -11.25 28.46
C LEU A 285 -20.96 -9.99 27.59
N THR A 286 -19.83 -9.49 27.10
CA THR A 286 -19.78 -8.37 26.15
C THR A 286 -20.43 -8.77 24.83
N THR A 287 -20.06 -9.92 24.25
CA THR A 287 -20.66 -10.43 23.00
C THR A 287 -22.17 -10.63 23.14
N LEU A 288 -22.64 -11.19 24.26
CA LEU A 288 -24.08 -11.33 24.51
C LEU A 288 -24.77 -9.97 24.63
N THR A 289 -24.09 -8.97 25.19
CA THR A 289 -24.60 -7.60 25.29
C THR A 289 -24.67 -6.94 23.91
N ASP A 290 -23.65 -7.10 23.06
CA ASP A 290 -23.65 -6.64 21.67
C ASP A 290 -24.80 -7.26 20.87
N GLN A 291 -25.00 -8.57 21.01
CA GLN A 291 -26.08 -9.26 20.31
C GLN A 291 -27.47 -8.83 20.81
N ILE A 292 -27.63 -8.51 22.10
CA ILE A 292 -28.92 -8.05 22.64
C ILE A 292 -29.21 -6.59 22.27
N LEU A 293 -28.20 -5.72 22.37
CA LEU A 293 -28.36 -4.28 22.20
C LEU A 293 -28.18 -3.83 20.74
N GLY A 294 -27.43 -4.59 19.95
CA GLY A 294 -26.80 -4.16 18.72
C GLY A 294 -25.44 -3.51 19.01
N GLU A 295 -24.41 -3.88 18.25
CA GLU A 295 -23.02 -3.46 18.50
C GLU A 295 -22.82 -1.96 18.38
N ILE A 296 -23.44 -1.31 17.39
CA ILE A 296 -23.37 0.14 17.22
C ILE A 296 -24.02 0.88 18.40
N SER A 297 -25.13 0.36 18.91
CA SER A 297 -25.79 0.91 20.10
C SER A 297 -24.95 0.67 21.36
N HIS A 298 -24.28 -0.48 21.47
CA HIS A 298 -23.32 -0.72 22.54
C HIS A 298 -22.19 0.33 22.51
N MET A 299 -21.50 0.45 21.37
CA MET A 299 -20.39 1.41 21.16
C MET A 299 -20.79 2.85 21.49
N ARG A 300 -22.02 3.25 21.15
CA ARG A 300 -22.52 4.61 21.39
C ARG A 300 -22.82 4.88 22.86
N TYR A 301 -23.45 3.93 23.53
CA TYR A 301 -24.11 4.19 24.81
C TYR A 301 -23.42 3.60 26.03
N ILE A 302 -22.58 2.57 25.88
CA ILE A 302 -21.91 1.94 27.02
C ILE A 302 -20.50 2.49 27.16
N TYR A 303 -20.21 3.11 28.30
CA TYR A 303 -18.92 3.71 28.62
C TYR A 303 -18.01 2.77 29.39
N SER A 304 -18.57 1.97 30.31
CA SER A 304 -17.81 0.96 31.05
C SER A 304 -18.61 -0.32 31.22
N PHE A 305 -17.90 -1.45 31.28
CA PHE A 305 -18.48 -2.78 31.39
C PHE A 305 -17.73 -3.60 32.44
N ASP A 306 -18.32 -3.71 33.63
CA ASP A 306 -17.73 -4.37 34.80
C ASP A 306 -18.36 -5.74 35.04
N VAL A 307 -17.56 -6.81 34.95
CA VAL A 307 -18.01 -8.17 35.28
C VAL A 307 -17.82 -8.45 36.76
N LEU A 308 -18.91 -8.80 37.45
CA LEU A 308 -18.94 -8.99 38.89
C LEU A 308 -18.75 -10.46 39.29
N LYS A 309 -17.87 -10.71 40.27
CA LYS A 309 -17.69 -12.04 40.91
C LYS A 309 -18.75 -12.35 41.97
N ALA A 310 -19.52 -11.35 42.39
CA ALA A 310 -20.60 -11.50 43.37
C ALA A 310 -21.79 -10.61 43.01
N LYS A 311 -23.00 -11.14 43.23
CA LYS A 311 -24.24 -10.39 43.03
C LYS A 311 -24.32 -9.19 43.98
N ARG A 312 -24.72 -8.01 43.49
CA ARG A 312 -25.03 -6.86 44.35
C ARG A 312 -26.40 -7.02 45.02
N ASP A 313 -26.58 -6.36 46.15
CA ASP A 313 -27.83 -6.42 46.94
C ASP A 313 -28.93 -5.46 46.45
N ASP A 314 -28.57 -4.45 45.65
CA ASP A 314 -29.49 -3.48 45.06
C ASP A 314 -30.17 -4.00 43.77
N GLU A 315 -31.24 -3.33 43.36
CA GLU A 315 -32.12 -3.79 42.28
C GLU A 315 -31.41 -3.83 40.92
N SER A 316 -31.43 -5.01 40.30
CA SER A 316 -30.93 -5.29 38.95
C SER A 316 -32.08 -5.46 37.96
N ILE A 317 -31.76 -5.39 36.67
CA ILE A 317 -32.61 -5.87 35.58
C ILE A 317 -31.98 -7.11 34.92
N LYS A 318 -32.74 -7.82 34.10
CA LYS A 318 -32.19 -8.82 33.18
C LYS A 318 -31.51 -8.14 31.99
N LEU A 319 -30.45 -8.74 31.45
CA LEU A 319 -29.76 -8.20 30.27
C LEU A 319 -30.69 -8.11 29.06
N SER A 320 -31.63 -9.06 28.90
CA SER A 320 -32.70 -9.00 27.89
C SER A 320 -33.60 -7.76 28.00
N LYS A 321 -33.60 -7.07 29.14
CA LYS A 321 -34.35 -5.84 29.40
C LYS A 321 -33.50 -4.57 29.33
N LEU A 322 -32.22 -4.70 28.95
CA LEU A 322 -31.34 -3.57 28.77
C LEU A 322 -31.83 -2.61 27.66
N PRO A 323 -32.27 -3.07 26.47
CA PRO A 323 -32.73 -2.15 25.43
C PRO A 323 -33.89 -1.26 25.90
N GLU A 324 -34.97 -1.87 26.41
CA GLU A 324 -36.12 -1.17 27.00
C GLU A 324 -35.66 -0.17 28.09
N LYS A 325 -34.69 -0.56 28.93
CA LYS A 325 -34.18 0.30 30.00
C LYS A 325 -33.46 1.53 29.48
N LEU A 326 -32.62 1.40 28.46
CA LEU A 326 -31.87 2.52 27.88
C LEU A 326 -32.81 3.50 27.16
N GLU A 327 -33.81 2.99 26.44
CA GLU A 327 -34.86 3.82 25.83
C GLU A 327 -35.67 4.60 26.88
N GLU A 328 -36.06 3.96 28.00
CA GLU A 328 -36.70 4.65 29.14
C GLU A 328 -35.83 5.78 29.72
N MET A 329 -34.50 5.63 29.63
CA MET A 329 -33.52 6.60 30.10
C MET A 329 -33.17 7.67 29.04
N GLY A 330 -33.76 7.57 27.83
CA GLY A 330 -33.70 8.57 26.77
C GLY A 330 -32.77 8.24 25.60
N SER A 331 -32.25 7.02 25.48
CA SER A 331 -31.44 6.59 24.33
C SER A 331 -32.29 6.31 23.09
N GLU A 332 -31.72 6.56 21.92
CA GLU A 332 -32.27 6.19 20.61
C GLU A 332 -31.42 5.06 20.03
N LEU A 333 -31.82 3.81 20.34
CA LEU A 333 -31.09 2.63 19.91
C LEU A 333 -31.20 2.45 18.39
N SER A 334 -30.07 2.27 17.73
CA SER A 334 -29.94 2.09 16.28
C SER A 334 -28.70 1.25 15.95
N ASN A 335 -28.79 0.47 14.87
CA ASN A 335 -27.66 -0.24 14.27
C ASN A 335 -27.09 0.51 13.05
N ASP A 336 -27.46 1.77 12.88
CA ASP A 336 -27.00 2.61 11.78
C ASP A 336 -25.57 3.12 12.04
N ALA A 337 -24.59 2.36 11.53
CA ALA A 337 -23.18 2.66 11.63
C ALA A 337 -22.82 4.00 10.97
N GLU A 338 -23.38 4.30 9.80
CA GLU A 338 -23.12 5.56 9.09
C GLU A 338 -23.51 6.77 9.93
N ASN A 339 -24.73 6.78 10.47
CA ASN A 339 -25.20 7.86 11.32
C ASN A 339 -24.35 7.98 12.60
N TYR A 340 -23.82 6.88 13.14
CA TYR A 340 -22.91 6.93 14.28
C TYR A 340 -21.55 7.57 13.94
N LEU A 341 -21.06 7.36 12.72
CA LEU A 341 -19.85 8.00 12.20
C LEU A 341 -20.06 9.50 11.87
N GLU A 342 -21.30 9.96 11.76
CA GLU A 342 -21.66 11.39 11.58
C GLU A 342 -21.84 12.16 12.91
N LEU A 343 -21.59 11.53 14.06
CA LEU A 343 -21.69 12.20 15.36
C LEU A 343 -20.40 12.94 15.74
N TYR A 344 -20.38 14.26 15.50
CA TYR A 344 -19.26 15.14 15.85
C TYR A 344 -19.27 15.56 17.32
N THR A 345 -18.12 15.44 17.97
CA THR A 345 -17.86 16.01 19.31
C THR A 345 -16.97 17.24 19.19
N GLY A 346 -17.43 18.36 19.73
CA GLY A 346 -16.63 19.58 19.87
C GLY A 346 -15.64 19.47 21.03
N TYR A 347 -14.44 20.01 20.86
CA TYR A 347 -13.41 20.08 21.88
C TYR A 347 -12.73 21.45 21.90
N GLU A 348 -12.20 21.83 23.05
CA GLU A 348 -11.47 23.08 23.27
C GLU A 348 -10.09 22.77 23.83
N MET A 349 -9.09 23.56 23.45
CA MET A 349 -7.71 23.43 23.88
C MET A 349 -7.17 24.79 24.34
N ASN A 350 -6.09 24.75 25.13
CA ASN A 350 -5.31 25.93 25.44
C ASN A 350 -4.13 25.97 24.47
N PRO A 351 -4.06 26.95 23.55
CA PRO A 351 -2.96 27.04 22.59
C PRO A 351 -1.61 27.13 23.29
N ASN A 352 -0.61 26.47 22.71
CA ASN A 352 0.78 26.64 23.06
C ASN A 352 1.32 27.91 22.38
N ASP A 353 1.87 28.82 23.18
CA ASP A 353 2.47 30.08 22.70
C ASP A 353 3.89 29.88 22.11
N ASP A 354 4.45 28.66 22.18
CA ASP A 354 5.75 28.33 21.61
C ASP A 354 5.67 28.24 20.07
N PRO A 355 6.38 29.11 19.32
CA PRO A 355 6.37 29.07 17.86
C PRO A 355 7.01 27.79 17.29
N ASP A 356 7.79 27.05 18.07
CA ASP A 356 8.42 25.79 17.68
C ASP A 356 7.60 24.57 18.14
N ALA A 357 6.36 24.76 18.63
CA ALA A 357 5.48 23.67 19.01
C ALA A 357 5.06 22.81 17.80
N ASP A 358 4.85 21.51 18.03
CA ASP A 358 4.31 20.60 17.03
C ASP A 358 2.97 21.13 16.46
N LEU A 359 2.63 20.73 15.23
CA LEU A 359 1.36 21.08 14.60
C LEU A 359 0.17 20.72 15.52
N ARG A 360 -0.93 21.48 15.41
CA ARG A 360 -2.16 21.34 16.22
C ARG A 360 -2.04 21.79 17.69
N PHE A 361 -0.84 22.08 18.21
CA PHE A 361 -0.72 22.65 19.56
C PHE A 361 -1.15 24.12 19.64
N ASP A 362 -1.38 24.78 18.50
CA ASP A 362 -1.96 26.13 18.45
C ASP A 362 -3.51 26.13 18.50
N ILE A 363 -4.16 24.95 18.54
CA ILE A 363 -5.62 24.82 18.48
C ILE A 363 -6.30 25.53 19.65
N ILE A 364 -7.37 26.27 19.33
CA ILE A 364 -8.30 26.88 20.30
C ILE A 364 -9.52 25.98 20.48
N ALA A 365 -10.12 25.57 19.36
CA ALA A 365 -11.29 24.70 19.34
C ALA A 365 -11.35 23.90 18.05
N GLY A 366 -11.95 22.72 18.12
CA GLY A 366 -12.21 21.88 16.96
C GLY A 366 -13.42 21.00 17.17
N SER A 367 -13.71 20.20 16.17
CA SER A 367 -14.75 19.19 16.22
C SER A 367 -14.31 17.97 15.44
N SER A 368 -14.58 16.78 15.97
CA SER A 368 -14.30 15.54 15.27
C SER A 368 -15.34 14.47 15.60
N CYS A 369 -15.68 13.64 14.63
CA CYS A 369 -16.43 12.41 14.86
C CYS A 369 -15.53 11.22 15.24
N CYS A 370 -14.21 11.38 15.20
CA CYS A 370 -13.21 10.39 15.58
C CYS A 370 -12.18 10.95 16.59
N LEU A 371 -12.61 11.11 17.85
CA LEU A 371 -11.70 11.59 18.92
C LEU A 371 -10.53 10.65 19.21
N ALA A 372 -10.62 9.37 18.83
CA ALA A 372 -9.56 8.39 19.00
C ALA A 372 -8.26 8.83 18.30
N LEU A 373 -8.35 9.23 17.03
CA LEU A 373 -7.20 9.73 16.25
C LEU A 373 -6.64 11.04 16.81
N ILE A 374 -7.52 11.95 17.27
CA ILE A 374 -7.09 13.20 17.90
C ILE A 374 -6.33 12.93 19.20
N ASN A 375 -6.85 12.05 20.04
CA ASN A 375 -6.21 11.66 21.30
C ASN A 375 -4.89 10.91 21.04
N GLY A 376 -4.84 10.04 20.03
CA GLY A 376 -3.61 9.34 19.63
C GLY A 376 -2.50 10.32 19.29
N TYR A 377 -2.79 11.29 18.40
CA TYR A 377 -1.85 12.34 18.04
C TYR A 377 -1.31 13.11 19.25
N PHE A 378 -2.17 13.58 20.16
CA PHE A 378 -1.72 14.36 21.32
C PHE A 378 -1.00 13.54 22.39
N ASN A 379 -1.24 12.22 22.44
CA ASN A 379 -0.60 11.32 23.40
C ASN A 379 0.65 10.63 22.83
N ASP A 380 1.01 10.89 21.57
CA ASP A 380 2.10 10.19 20.88
C ASP A 380 1.85 8.67 20.79
N ASP A 381 0.58 8.32 20.57
CA ASP A 381 0.11 6.94 20.44
C ASP A 381 -0.36 6.69 19.02
N ASP A 382 0.45 5.95 18.27
CA ASP A 382 0.20 5.65 16.86
C ASP A 382 -0.55 4.33 16.64
N PHE A 383 -1.12 3.69 17.67
CA PHE A 383 -1.80 2.40 17.53
C PHE A 383 -2.79 2.37 16.36
N TYR A 384 -3.72 3.32 16.32
CA TYR A 384 -4.72 3.41 15.24
C TYR A 384 -4.11 3.75 13.89
N MET A 385 -2.98 4.45 13.86
CA MET A 385 -2.27 4.73 12.61
C MET A 385 -1.53 3.49 12.10
N ASP A 386 -1.07 2.61 12.99
CA ASP A 386 -0.48 1.31 12.60
C ASP A 386 -1.58 0.41 12.00
N GLU A 387 -2.76 0.32 12.64
CA GLU A 387 -3.90 -0.47 12.14
C GLU A 387 -4.41 0.03 10.77
N LEU A 388 -4.63 1.34 10.62
CA LEU A 388 -5.09 1.90 9.34
C LEU A 388 -4.09 1.67 8.21
N HIS A 389 -2.79 1.85 8.48
CA HIS A 389 -1.76 1.65 7.44
C HIS A 389 -1.65 0.19 7.01
N ALA A 390 -1.85 -0.76 7.93
CA ALA A 390 -1.85 -2.19 7.59
C ALA A 390 -2.91 -2.52 6.51
N ASP A 391 -4.05 -1.82 6.55
CA ASP A 391 -5.16 -1.92 5.61
C ASP A 391 -4.98 -1.06 4.34
N GLY A 392 -3.96 -0.20 4.27
CA GLY A 392 -3.75 0.73 3.16
C GLY A 392 -4.58 2.02 3.28
N VAL A 393 -4.98 2.38 4.50
CA VAL A 393 -5.76 3.58 4.83
C VAL A 393 -4.88 4.61 5.52
N VAL A 394 -5.11 5.90 5.22
CA VAL A 394 -4.35 7.00 5.85
C VAL A 394 -5.28 8.00 6.51
N ALA A 395 -5.16 8.17 7.82
CA ALA A 395 -5.74 9.32 8.50
C ALA A 395 -4.73 10.46 8.63
N GLY A 396 -5.16 11.67 8.31
CA GLY A 396 -4.33 12.85 8.44
C GLY A 396 -5.12 14.14 8.40
N PHE A 397 -4.38 15.25 8.35
CA PHE A 397 -4.96 16.57 8.28
C PHE A 397 -4.19 17.48 7.33
N ILE A 398 -4.91 18.41 6.72
CA ILE A 398 -4.32 19.54 6.01
C ILE A 398 -4.29 20.74 6.96
N CYS A 399 -3.13 21.37 7.03
CA CYS A 399 -2.86 22.59 7.80
C CYS A 399 -2.57 23.75 6.85
N TYR A 400 -3.20 24.89 7.09
CA TYR A 400 -3.02 26.13 6.32
C TYR A 400 -3.06 27.37 7.23
N PRO A 401 -2.39 28.48 6.86
CA PRO A 401 -2.38 29.69 7.65
C PRO A 401 -3.73 30.40 7.57
N ILE A 402 -4.17 30.98 8.69
CA ILE A 402 -5.43 31.76 8.74
C ILE A 402 -5.18 33.26 8.74
N ASP A 403 -3.93 33.72 8.73
CA ASP A 403 -3.59 35.14 8.84
C ASP A 403 -4.16 35.98 7.69
N THR A 404 -4.15 35.45 6.46
CA THR A 404 -4.75 36.09 5.28
C THR A 404 -6.28 36.13 5.33
N LEU A 405 -6.89 35.29 6.17
CA LEU A 405 -8.33 35.15 6.35
C LEU A 405 -8.85 35.95 7.56
N ARG A 406 -7.98 36.48 8.42
CA ARG A 406 -8.37 37.25 9.60
C ARG A 406 -8.97 38.61 9.23
N GLU A 407 -10.04 38.99 9.92
CA GLU A 407 -10.71 40.28 9.77
C GLU A 407 -10.56 41.14 11.03
N GLU A 408 -10.77 42.47 10.91
CA GLU A 408 -10.72 43.38 12.07
C GLU A 408 -11.75 43.01 13.16
N GLU A 409 -12.90 42.45 12.76
CA GLU A 409 -13.90 41.84 13.65
C GLU A 409 -14.48 40.58 12.99
N GLY A 410 -14.48 39.44 13.70
CA GLY A 410 -15.13 38.19 13.28
C GLY A 410 -14.18 37.10 12.78
N SER A 411 -14.73 35.90 12.58
CA SER A 411 -14.05 34.69 12.05
C SER A 411 -14.80 34.08 10.86
N GLU A 412 -15.72 34.84 10.25
CA GLU A 412 -16.61 34.37 9.18
C GLU A 412 -15.82 33.89 7.95
N LYS A 413 -14.76 34.61 7.55
CA LYS A 413 -13.90 34.21 6.42
C LYS A 413 -13.14 32.90 6.64
N ILE A 414 -12.75 32.60 7.89
CA ILE A 414 -12.05 31.34 8.21
C ILE A 414 -12.99 30.17 7.98
N PHE A 415 -14.22 30.27 8.50
CA PHE A 415 -15.23 29.24 8.31
C PHE A 415 -15.68 29.14 6.85
N ALA A 416 -15.92 30.27 6.18
CA ALA A 416 -16.32 30.27 4.77
C ALA A 416 -15.23 29.68 3.85
N PHE A 417 -13.95 29.89 4.15
CA PHE A 417 -12.87 29.25 3.41
C PHE A 417 -12.84 27.74 3.64
N ARG A 418 -12.97 27.29 4.89
CA ARG A 418 -13.03 25.86 5.20
C ARG A 418 -14.21 25.18 4.53
N ASP A 419 -15.41 25.75 4.65
CA ASP A 419 -16.62 25.21 4.02
C ASP A 419 -16.43 25.06 2.51
N LYS A 420 -15.82 26.06 1.86
CA LYS A 420 -15.51 26.01 0.43
C LYS A 420 -14.46 24.95 0.11
N LEU A 421 -13.41 24.83 0.91
CA LEU A 421 -12.35 23.84 0.71
C LEU A 421 -12.91 22.41 0.88
N GLU A 422 -13.75 22.18 1.88
CA GLU A 422 -14.45 20.90 2.06
C GLU A 422 -15.39 20.58 0.89
N GLU A 423 -16.13 21.58 0.38
CA GLU A 423 -17.00 21.44 -0.79
C GLU A 423 -16.20 21.10 -2.05
N SER A 424 -15.09 21.80 -2.32
CA SER A 424 -14.22 21.56 -3.47
C SER A 424 -13.56 20.18 -3.43
N LEU A 425 -13.00 19.78 -2.27
CA LEU A 425 -12.42 18.44 -2.12
C LEU A 425 -13.46 17.33 -2.34
N LYS A 426 -14.69 17.49 -1.82
CA LYS A 426 -15.77 16.52 -2.06
C LYS A 426 -16.20 16.47 -3.51
N GLU A 427 -16.31 17.62 -4.18
CA GLU A 427 -16.73 17.69 -5.58
C GLU A 427 -15.69 17.04 -6.51
N GLU A 428 -14.40 17.26 -6.25
CA GLU A 428 -13.32 16.81 -7.13
C GLU A 428 -12.83 15.39 -6.83
N CYS A 429 -12.66 15.00 -5.55
CA CYS A 429 -12.23 13.64 -5.22
C CYS A 429 -13.38 12.61 -5.25
N GLY A 430 -14.61 13.06 -5.00
CA GLY A 430 -15.75 12.20 -4.71
C GLY A 430 -15.70 11.54 -3.32
N ASP A 431 -16.80 10.90 -2.94
CA ASP A 431 -16.93 10.21 -1.63
C ASP A 431 -16.10 8.90 -1.54
N ASP A 432 -15.49 8.49 -2.65
CA ASP A 432 -14.78 7.21 -2.80
C ASP A 432 -13.27 7.32 -2.50
N ALA A 433 -12.71 8.53 -2.45
CA ALA A 433 -11.28 8.72 -2.14
C ALA A 433 -11.02 8.96 -0.64
N PHE A 434 -11.98 9.60 0.07
CA PHE A 434 -11.80 9.96 1.48
C PHE A 434 -13.12 10.27 2.20
N LYS A 435 -13.06 10.40 3.52
CA LYS A 435 -14.13 10.91 4.39
C LYS A 435 -13.59 11.97 5.35
N PHE A 436 -14.24 13.13 5.44
CA PHE A 436 -13.95 14.09 6.51
C PHE A 436 -14.34 13.53 7.87
N ILE A 437 -13.46 13.75 8.85
CA ILE A 437 -13.69 13.33 10.24
C ILE A 437 -13.63 14.48 11.22
N GLY A 438 -13.33 15.70 10.77
CA GLY A 438 -13.15 16.83 11.66
C GLY A 438 -12.46 18.03 11.05
N GLY A 439 -12.20 18.99 11.92
CA GLY A 439 -11.39 20.15 11.65
C GLY A 439 -11.23 20.99 12.90
N ALA A 440 -10.23 21.86 12.90
CA ALA A 440 -9.90 22.68 14.06
C ALA A 440 -9.42 24.07 13.67
N THR A 441 -9.58 25.03 14.56
CA THR A 441 -9.10 26.40 14.38
C THR A 441 -8.12 26.71 15.49
N GLY A 442 -6.89 27.04 15.08
CA GLY A 442 -5.82 27.46 15.96
C GLY A 442 -5.59 28.96 15.97
N VAL A 443 -4.53 29.36 16.67
CA VAL A 443 -4.06 30.74 16.74
C VAL A 443 -3.40 31.16 15.44
N ASN A 444 -2.76 30.23 14.72
CA ASN A 444 -2.02 30.54 13.49
C ASN A 444 -2.58 29.77 12.29
N CYS A 445 -3.16 28.59 12.52
CA CYS A 445 -3.56 27.67 11.46
C CYS A 445 -5.03 27.26 11.50
N GLY A 446 -5.53 26.85 10.34
CA GLY A 446 -6.77 26.12 10.16
C GLY A 446 -6.47 24.67 9.77
N TYR A 447 -7.32 23.75 10.21
CA TYR A 447 -7.16 22.32 10.04
C TYR A 447 -8.41 21.68 9.45
N ILE A 448 -8.22 20.77 8.50
CA ILE A 448 -9.24 19.85 7.99
C ILE A 448 -8.72 18.44 8.18
N ASP A 449 -9.52 17.59 8.83
CA ASP A 449 -9.15 16.24 9.24
C ASP A 449 -9.93 15.22 8.39
N PHE A 450 -9.25 14.21 7.87
CA PHE A 450 -9.86 13.19 7.02
C PHE A 450 -9.22 11.81 7.21
N ILE A 451 -9.95 10.79 6.77
CA ILE A 451 -9.45 9.43 6.51
C ILE A 451 -9.51 9.24 4.99
N ALA A 452 -8.39 8.88 4.37
CA ALA A 452 -8.28 8.63 2.95
C ALA A 452 -8.18 7.13 2.65
N TRP A 453 -9.03 6.69 1.74
CA TRP A 453 -9.03 5.36 1.13
C TRP A 453 -8.05 5.28 -0.03
N ASP A 454 -7.75 6.44 -0.62
CA ASP A 454 -6.76 6.70 -1.65
C ASP A 454 -6.11 8.08 -1.37
N LEU A 455 -4.99 8.07 -0.61
CA LEU A 455 -4.31 9.30 -0.21
C LEU A 455 -3.77 10.07 -1.41
N LYS A 456 -3.23 9.35 -2.42
CA LYS A 456 -2.58 9.93 -3.60
C LYS A 456 -3.57 10.85 -4.33
N THR A 457 -4.77 10.35 -4.61
CA THR A 457 -5.85 11.14 -5.23
C THR A 457 -6.20 12.39 -4.41
N VAL A 458 -6.34 12.25 -3.08
CA VAL A 458 -6.68 13.37 -2.20
C VAL A 458 -5.62 14.46 -2.22
N LEU A 459 -4.33 14.09 -2.15
CA LEU A 459 -3.25 15.07 -2.06
C LEU A 459 -3.02 15.82 -3.38
N TYR A 460 -3.13 15.17 -4.55
CA TYR A 460 -3.03 15.87 -5.83
C TYR A 460 -4.16 16.88 -6.01
N ILE A 461 -5.40 16.48 -5.72
CA ILE A 461 -6.55 17.40 -5.82
C ILE A 461 -6.43 18.53 -4.80
N ALA A 462 -6.03 18.23 -3.56
CA ALA A 462 -5.78 19.26 -2.56
C ALA A 462 -4.71 20.26 -3.04
N LYS A 463 -3.62 19.76 -3.65
CA LYS A 463 -2.56 20.60 -4.22
C LYS A 463 -3.14 21.59 -5.25
N ASP A 464 -3.90 21.09 -6.23
CA ASP A 464 -4.52 21.91 -7.27
C ASP A 464 -5.45 22.99 -6.68
N ILE A 465 -6.30 22.61 -5.72
CA ILE A 465 -7.20 23.54 -5.02
C ILE A 465 -6.40 24.63 -4.30
N PHE A 466 -5.30 24.27 -3.63
CA PHE A 466 -4.48 25.25 -2.94
C PHE A 466 -3.71 26.14 -3.91
N ASP A 467 -3.20 25.63 -5.03
CA ASP A 467 -2.50 26.39 -6.06
C ASP A 467 -3.40 27.50 -6.62
N GLU A 468 -4.68 27.24 -6.82
CA GLU A 468 -5.67 28.24 -7.25
C GLU A 468 -6.15 29.20 -6.13
N SER A 469 -5.81 28.92 -4.88
CA SER A 469 -6.25 29.73 -3.73
C SER A 469 -5.31 30.91 -3.41
N ASP A 470 -5.81 31.91 -2.68
CA ASP A 470 -4.97 33.01 -2.14
C ASP A 470 -4.22 32.61 -0.84
N ILE A 471 -4.23 31.32 -0.48
CA ILE A 471 -3.51 30.82 0.69
C ILE A 471 -2.01 30.68 0.35
N PRO A 472 -1.09 31.23 1.16
CA PRO A 472 0.33 31.28 0.81
C PRO A 472 1.07 29.94 1.01
N TRP A 473 0.58 29.08 1.89
CA TRP A 473 1.12 27.73 2.05
C TRP A 473 0.06 26.76 2.58
N ALA A 474 0.21 25.48 2.28
CA ALA A 474 -0.58 24.40 2.85
C ALA A 474 0.27 23.15 2.97
N THR A 475 0.05 22.34 4.01
CA THR A 475 0.78 21.09 4.21
C THR A 475 -0.15 19.98 4.68
N PHE A 476 0.09 18.77 4.21
CA PHE A 476 -0.47 17.54 4.75
C PHE A 476 0.44 16.98 5.85
N HIS A 477 -0.18 16.36 6.85
CA HIS A 477 0.49 15.65 7.93
C HIS A 477 -0.37 14.45 8.35
N THR A 478 0.24 13.29 8.55
CA THR A 478 -0.47 12.11 9.08
C THR A 478 -0.79 12.32 10.56
N PHE A 479 -1.76 11.59 11.13
CA PHE A 479 -2.04 11.67 12.57
C PHE A 479 -0.94 11.06 13.47
N ARG A 480 0.28 10.88 12.97
CA ARG A 480 1.48 10.51 13.72
C ARG A 480 2.27 11.76 14.11
N ARG A 481 2.28 12.11 15.40
CA ARG A 481 2.83 13.40 15.88
C ARG A 481 4.27 13.67 15.46
N THR A 482 5.10 12.62 15.40
CA THR A 482 6.53 12.72 15.08
C THR A 482 6.85 12.61 13.59
N ALA A 483 5.84 12.44 12.73
CA ALA A 483 6.02 12.33 11.29
C ALA A 483 6.45 13.66 10.64
N GLY A 484 7.11 13.57 9.49
CA GLY A 484 7.36 14.72 8.62
C GLY A 484 6.07 15.23 7.95
N THR A 485 6.15 16.39 7.29
CA THR A 485 5.02 16.99 6.58
C THR A 485 5.25 16.96 5.06
N ILE A 486 4.15 17.00 4.30
CA ILE A 486 4.15 17.10 2.83
C ILE A 486 3.58 18.44 2.42
N SER A 487 4.33 19.21 1.63
CA SER A 487 3.94 20.56 1.23
C SER A 487 2.97 20.50 0.06
N LEU A 488 1.73 20.94 0.23
CA LEU A 488 0.74 21.06 -0.84
C LEU A 488 0.88 22.38 -1.61
N LYS A 489 1.34 23.42 -0.93
CA LYS A 489 1.64 24.73 -1.52
C LYS A 489 2.65 25.46 -0.68
N ASN A 490 3.58 26.18 -1.29
CA ASN A 490 4.48 27.08 -0.58
C ASN A 490 5.00 28.19 -1.49
N GLU A 491 4.66 29.45 -1.20
CA GLU A 491 5.17 30.62 -1.93
C GLU A 491 6.71 30.79 -1.88
N GLU A 492 7.42 30.11 -0.96
CA GLU A 492 8.88 30.20 -0.80
C GLU A 492 9.69 28.96 -1.23
N ASN A 493 9.07 27.83 -1.60
CA ASN A 493 9.77 26.62 -2.08
C ASN A 493 8.80 25.68 -2.81
N ASP A 494 8.87 25.63 -4.14
CA ASP A 494 7.89 24.93 -5.00
C ASP A 494 8.13 23.41 -5.18
N ASP A 495 9.18 22.82 -4.59
CA ASP A 495 9.70 21.54 -5.13
C ASP A 495 9.44 20.26 -4.31
N LYS A 496 8.63 20.27 -3.24
CA LYS A 496 8.62 19.13 -2.28
C LYS A 496 7.66 17.98 -2.54
N ILE A 497 6.64 18.13 -3.39
CA ILE A 497 5.86 16.97 -3.86
C ILE A 497 6.66 16.25 -4.95
N ASP A 498 7.22 17.01 -5.89
CA ASP A 498 8.02 16.48 -6.99
C ASP A 498 9.32 15.81 -6.51
N ASP A 499 10.05 16.38 -5.53
CA ASP A 499 11.31 15.79 -5.04
C ASP A 499 11.14 14.44 -4.31
N LEU A 500 9.92 14.08 -3.86
CA LEU A 500 9.64 12.78 -3.22
C LEU A 500 9.17 11.71 -4.21
N GLU A 501 8.75 12.08 -5.43
CA GLU A 501 8.50 11.10 -6.51
C GLU A 501 9.80 10.54 -7.08
N TYR A 502 10.90 11.30 -7.02
CA TYR A 502 12.15 10.89 -7.67
C TYR A 502 13.01 9.87 -6.91
N SER A 503 12.71 9.54 -5.64
CA SER A 503 13.44 8.47 -4.94
C SER A 503 12.77 7.11 -5.00
N ASP A 504 11.49 7.07 -5.38
CA ASP A 504 10.62 5.89 -5.25
C ASP A 504 9.73 5.78 -6.50
N MET A 505 10.35 5.74 -7.69
CA MET A 505 9.70 4.98 -8.74
C MET A 505 9.78 3.53 -8.28
N ASP A 506 8.62 2.96 -7.96
CA ASP A 506 8.39 1.53 -8.11
C ASP A 506 9.12 1.12 -9.40
N LEU A 507 10.07 0.20 -9.26
CA LEU A 507 10.83 -0.31 -10.40
C LEU A 507 9.96 -1.16 -11.33
N GLU A 508 8.64 -1.14 -11.15
CA GLU A 508 7.63 -1.44 -12.15
C GLU A 508 7.21 -0.14 -12.84
N GLY A 509 8.11 0.39 -13.68
CA GLY A 509 7.68 1.34 -14.69
C GLY A 509 6.74 0.60 -15.64
N GLU A 510 5.44 0.57 -15.39
CA GLU A 510 4.41 0.01 -16.28
C GLU A 510 3.38 1.07 -16.72
N GLU A 511 3.73 2.35 -16.67
CA GLU A 511 2.83 3.44 -17.10
C GLU A 511 3.23 4.07 -18.43
N LYS A 512 2.23 4.29 -19.29
CA LYS A 512 2.40 4.87 -20.62
C LYS A 512 3.04 6.25 -20.57
N GLY A 513 4.15 6.42 -21.29
CA GLY A 513 4.80 7.72 -21.47
C GLY A 513 5.65 8.20 -20.29
N HIS A 514 5.90 7.35 -19.29
CA HIS A 514 6.86 7.59 -18.23
C HIS A 514 8.22 7.00 -18.64
N PHE A 515 9.15 7.86 -19.08
CA PHE A 515 10.49 7.42 -19.47
C PHE A 515 11.47 7.64 -18.34
N LEU A 516 11.80 6.55 -17.65
CA LEU A 516 12.84 6.46 -16.62
C LEU A 516 13.94 5.50 -17.07
N GLY A 517 15.18 5.82 -16.72
CA GLY A 517 16.26 4.84 -16.70
C GLY A 517 17.52 5.40 -16.06
N PHE A 518 18.53 4.54 -15.99
CA PHE A 518 19.72 4.80 -15.21
C PHE A 518 20.98 4.57 -16.04
N VAL A 519 21.96 5.45 -15.91
CA VAL A 519 23.33 5.19 -16.39
C VAL A 519 24.18 4.80 -15.19
N LEU A 520 24.64 3.55 -15.18
CA LEU A 520 25.48 3.00 -14.14
C LEU A 520 26.86 3.65 -14.18
N MET A 521 27.39 3.96 -12.99
CA MET A 521 28.64 4.68 -12.84
C MET A 521 29.61 3.90 -11.94
N SER A 522 30.82 3.65 -12.43
CA SER A 522 31.92 3.04 -11.64
C SER A 522 32.42 3.92 -10.49
N GLU A 523 32.17 5.23 -10.56
CA GLU A 523 32.46 6.21 -9.53
C GLU A 523 31.35 7.28 -9.51
N GLY A 524 30.97 7.78 -8.33
CA GLY A 524 29.95 8.84 -8.15
C GLY A 524 30.43 10.23 -8.56
N ILE A 525 31.00 10.35 -9.76
CA ILE A 525 31.55 11.58 -10.31
C ILE A 525 31.06 11.73 -11.75
N TRP A 526 30.33 12.79 -12.01
CA TRP A 526 29.95 13.23 -13.35
C TRP A 526 30.47 14.65 -13.64
N ASP A 527 30.59 15.00 -14.90
CA ASP A 527 30.89 16.35 -15.36
C ASP A 527 29.63 16.92 -16.02
N LYS A 528 28.83 17.62 -15.21
CA LYS A 528 27.60 18.30 -15.64
C LYS A 528 27.87 19.28 -16.78
N GLN A 529 29.00 19.99 -16.76
CA GLN A 529 29.31 20.98 -17.78
C GLN A 529 29.67 20.30 -19.10
N GLN A 530 30.41 19.20 -19.05
CA GLN A 530 30.65 18.33 -20.20
C GLN A 530 29.32 17.80 -20.75
N PHE A 531 28.43 17.27 -19.89
CA PHE A 531 27.11 16.78 -20.30
C PHE A 531 26.33 17.83 -21.10
N ILE A 532 26.23 19.07 -20.58
CA ILE A 532 25.55 20.18 -21.26
C ILE A 532 26.20 20.50 -22.61
N CYS A 533 27.53 20.50 -22.68
CA CYS A 533 28.25 20.74 -23.94
C CYS A 533 27.98 19.64 -24.97
N ASP A 534 28.06 18.38 -24.54
CA ASP A 534 27.87 17.20 -25.38
C ASP A 534 26.42 17.12 -25.88
N LEU A 535 25.45 17.42 -25.01
CA LEU A 535 24.02 17.50 -25.35
C LEU A 535 23.77 18.55 -26.44
N LYS A 536 24.42 19.71 -26.34
CA LYS A 536 24.32 20.76 -27.35
C LYS A 536 25.02 20.41 -28.65
N GLU A 537 26.22 19.84 -28.59
CA GLU A 537 27.01 19.49 -29.78
C GLU A 537 26.36 18.34 -30.56
N LYS A 538 25.88 17.30 -29.86
CA LYS A 538 25.35 16.09 -30.49
C LYS A 538 23.90 16.24 -30.95
N TRP A 539 23.07 16.94 -30.17
CA TRP A 539 21.62 16.97 -30.37
C TRP A 539 21.03 18.37 -30.58
N ASP A 540 21.84 19.42 -30.55
CA ASP A 540 21.42 20.83 -30.64
C ASP A 540 20.48 21.29 -29.49
N ILE A 541 20.40 20.52 -28.41
CA ILE A 541 19.57 20.83 -27.22
C ILE A 541 20.31 21.81 -26.30
N VAL A 542 19.64 22.91 -25.92
CA VAL A 542 20.15 23.86 -24.92
C VAL A 542 19.47 23.55 -23.59
N ALA A 543 20.21 23.00 -22.63
CA ALA A 543 19.72 22.79 -21.28
C ALA A 543 19.94 24.05 -20.44
N GLU A 544 18.91 24.91 -20.34
CA GLU A 544 18.90 26.07 -19.46
C GLU A 544 18.12 25.72 -18.19
N GLU A 545 18.79 25.81 -17.04
CA GLU A 545 18.16 25.58 -15.73
C GLU A 545 17.39 26.83 -15.28
N ASP A 546 16.14 26.63 -14.89
CA ASP A 546 15.38 27.59 -14.11
C ASP A 546 15.63 27.36 -12.61
N GLY A 547 15.91 28.42 -11.84
CA GLY A 547 16.12 28.33 -10.39
C GLY A 547 17.56 28.08 -9.92
N ASP A 548 17.69 27.41 -8.77
CA ASP A 548 18.97 27.15 -8.07
C ASP A 548 19.76 26.00 -8.71
N LYS A 549 20.98 26.31 -9.14
CA LYS A 549 21.85 25.36 -9.84
C LYS A 549 22.51 24.40 -8.85
N ARG A 550 22.17 23.12 -8.94
CA ARG A 550 22.84 22.04 -8.19
C ARG A 550 24.00 21.46 -8.99
N ASP A 551 25.04 20.96 -8.32
CA ASP A 551 26.21 20.36 -8.98
C ASP A 551 25.97 18.89 -9.40
N ASP A 552 25.03 18.22 -8.74
CA ASP A 552 24.68 16.80 -8.88
C ASP A 552 23.43 16.56 -9.73
N SER A 553 22.66 17.59 -10.08
CA SER A 553 21.50 17.45 -10.96
C SER A 553 21.43 18.54 -12.04
N LEU A 554 20.71 18.24 -13.11
CA LEU A 554 20.35 19.15 -14.19
C LEU A 554 18.87 18.94 -14.50
N VAL A 555 18.05 19.97 -14.26
CA VAL A 555 16.63 19.98 -14.60
C VAL A 555 16.35 21.15 -15.53
N PHE A 556 15.66 20.90 -16.65
CA PHE A 556 15.32 21.93 -17.61
C PHE A 556 14.05 21.59 -18.39
N GLU A 557 13.35 22.63 -18.83
CA GLU A 557 12.17 22.50 -19.69
C GLU A 557 12.57 22.57 -21.17
N ILE A 558 11.97 21.71 -22.00
CA ILE A 558 12.11 21.73 -23.45
C ILE A 558 10.82 21.23 -24.11
N ASP A 559 10.26 22.02 -25.03
CA ASP A 559 9.05 21.66 -25.79
C ASP A 559 7.86 21.17 -24.92
N ASN A 560 7.63 21.84 -23.78
CA ASN A 560 6.63 21.48 -22.74
C ASN A 560 6.89 20.11 -22.07
N MET A 561 8.12 19.62 -22.10
CA MET A 561 8.59 18.46 -21.34
C MET A 561 9.60 18.92 -20.29
N ILE A 562 9.61 18.26 -19.14
CA ILE A 562 10.63 18.45 -18.10
C ILE A 562 11.61 17.29 -18.22
N ALA A 563 12.89 17.63 -18.39
CA ALA A 563 13.98 16.66 -18.37
C ALA A 563 14.77 16.79 -17.07
N ALA A 564 14.93 15.69 -16.34
CA ALA A 564 15.73 15.60 -15.14
C ALA A 564 16.88 14.60 -15.33
N VAL A 565 18.10 15.02 -15.00
CA VAL A 565 19.30 14.18 -15.02
C VAL A 565 20.04 14.37 -13.69
N SER A 566 20.06 13.35 -12.84
CA SER A 566 20.52 13.45 -11.45
C SER A 566 21.50 12.35 -11.10
N LEU A 567 22.67 12.71 -10.54
CA LEU A 567 23.68 11.79 -10.05
C LEU A 567 23.38 11.37 -8.60
N PHE A 568 23.25 10.07 -8.39
CA PHE A 568 23.17 9.44 -7.08
C PHE A 568 24.49 8.74 -6.73
N GLN A 569 24.98 8.97 -5.50
CA GLN A 569 26.29 8.49 -5.04
C GLN A 569 26.26 7.09 -4.41
N TYR A 570 25.32 6.25 -4.84
CA TYR A 570 25.16 4.87 -4.40
C TYR A 570 24.74 3.98 -5.58
N PRO A 571 25.08 2.68 -5.58
CA PRO A 571 24.65 1.77 -6.63
C PRO A 571 23.11 1.65 -6.64
N ILE A 572 22.55 1.15 -7.73
CA ILE A 572 21.14 0.78 -7.77
C ILE A 572 20.88 -0.25 -6.65
N PRO A 573 19.91 -0.01 -5.75
CA PRO A 573 19.65 -0.88 -4.61
C PRO A 573 19.30 -2.32 -5.00
N GLU A 574 19.33 -3.22 -4.02
CA GLU A 574 18.78 -4.58 -4.07
C GLU A 574 19.39 -5.52 -5.14
N GLY A 575 20.43 -5.09 -5.84
CA GLY A 575 21.07 -5.87 -6.91
C GLY A 575 20.20 -6.02 -8.17
N GLU A 576 19.15 -5.22 -8.26
CA GLU A 576 18.16 -5.24 -9.35
C GLU A 576 18.82 -5.10 -10.73
N ALA A 577 19.75 -4.16 -10.88
CA ALA A 577 20.50 -3.97 -12.11
C ALA A 577 21.34 -5.21 -12.48
N GLU A 578 21.88 -5.93 -11.48
CA GLU A 578 22.63 -7.17 -11.73
C GLU A 578 21.74 -8.28 -12.25
N ILE A 579 20.55 -8.45 -11.66
CA ILE A 579 19.56 -9.45 -12.07
C ILE A 579 19.13 -9.18 -13.51
N ASN A 580 18.78 -7.92 -13.82
CA ASN A 580 18.37 -7.52 -15.16
C ASN A 580 19.51 -7.56 -16.20
N ALA A 581 20.76 -7.46 -15.76
CA ALA A 581 21.91 -7.65 -16.65
C ALA A 581 22.02 -9.10 -17.16
N GLU A 582 21.49 -10.10 -16.43
CA GLU A 582 21.48 -11.51 -16.87
C GLU A 582 20.65 -11.73 -18.14
N ASN A 583 19.66 -10.86 -18.38
CA ASN A 583 18.80 -10.93 -19.56
C ASN A 583 19.55 -10.61 -20.85
N ASN A 584 20.68 -9.88 -20.79
CA ASN A 584 21.36 -9.39 -21.98
C ASN A 584 22.25 -10.47 -22.65
N TYR A 585 21.66 -11.27 -23.52
CA TYR A 585 22.40 -12.27 -24.31
C TYR A 585 23.41 -11.68 -25.31
N MET A 586 23.35 -10.36 -25.60
CA MET A 586 24.25 -9.70 -26.55
C MET A 586 25.54 -9.20 -25.89
N TRP A 587 25.57 -9.07 -24.57
CA TRP A 587 26.70 -8.53 -23.82
C TRP A 587 27.14 -9.48 -22.70
N PRO A 588 28.06 -10.43 -22.98
CA PRO A 588 28.47 -11.45 -22.01
C PRO A 588 29.04 -10.90 -20.70
N GLU A 589 29.64 -9.72 -20.74
CA GLU A 589 30.24 -9.04 -19.59
C GLU A 589 29.22 -8.20 -18.79
N ALA A 590 27.95 -8.11 -19.20
CA ALA A 590 26.94 -7.21 -18.60
C ALA A 590 26.84 -7.35 -17.08
N VAL A 591 26.75 -8.58 -16.58
CA VAL A 591 26.63 -8.86 -15.13
C VAL A 591 27.90 -8.48 -14.38
N GLU A 592 29.08 -8.82 -14.92
CA GLU A 592 30.36 -8.50 -14.27
C GLU A 592 30.60 -6.99 -14.20
N VAL A 593 30.29 -6.27 -15.28
CA VAL A 593 30.44 -4.81 -15.37
C VAL A 593 29.41 -4.09 -14.48
N THR A 594 28.18 -4.60 -14.45
CA THR A 594 27.12 -4.03 -13.61
C THR A 594 27.50 -4.12 -12.14
N LYS A 595 28.01 -5.26 -11.65
CA LYS A 595 28.45 -5.43 -10.24
C LYS A 595 29.48 -4.43 -9.74
N GLU A 596 30.23 -3.77 -10.63
CA GLU A 596 31.28 -2.82 -10.26
C GLU A 596 30.76 -1.38 -10.09
N HIS A 597 29.50 -1.10 -10.43
CA HIS A 597 28.93 0.23 -10.27
C HIS A 597 28.79 0.60 -8.78
N LYS A 598 28.99 1.89 -8.48
CA LYS A 598 28.93 2.44 -7.11
C LYS A 598 28.00 3.64 -7.01
N ALA A 599 27.49 4.08 -8.14
CA ALA A 599 26.71 5.28 -8.35
C ALA A 599 25.88 5.08 -9.61
N HIS A 600 24.89 5.92 -9.82
CA HIS A 600 24.13 5.95 -11.06
C HIS A 600 23.66 7.37 -11.38
N ILE A 601 23.45 7.66 -12.66
CA ILE A 601 22.75 8.86 -13.11
C ILE A 601 21.33 8.44 -13.46
N MET A 602 20.35 8.94 -12.73
CA MET A 602 18.94 8.81 -13.07
C MET A 602 18.56 9.81 -14.15
N ILE A 603 17.75 9.36 -15.11
CA ILE A 603 17.25 10.17 -16.22
C ILE A 603 15.74 10.01 -16.27
N ALA A 604 15.02 11.11 -16.16
CA ALA A 604 13.56 11.14 -16.26
C ALA A 604 13.11 12.19 -17.27
N VAL A 605 12.09 11.85 -18.06
CA VAL A 605 11.40 12.80 -18.95
C VAL A 605 9.91 12.78 -18.66
N LEU A 606 9.41 13.91 -18.16
CA LEU A 606 8.00 14.13 -17.82
C LEU A 606 7.35 15.10 -18.81
N GLY A 607 6.04 14.98 -19.00
CA GLY A 607 5.26 15.85 -19.90
C GLY A 607 3.98 15.18 -20.36
N ASN A 608 3.13 15.94 -21.07
CA ASN A 608 1.80 15.49 -21.52
C ASN A 608 1.83 14.12 -22.24
N GLU A 609 0.83 13.28 -21.98
CA GLU A 609 0.65 11.93 -22.54
C GLU A 609 0.56 11.91 -24.08
N GLU A 610 0.10 13.00 -24.70
CA GLU A 610 -0.09 13.06 -26.16
C GLU A 610 1.24 13.04 -26.97
N ASN A 611 2.40 13.16 -26.31
CA ASN A 611 3.72 13.28 -26.95
C ASN A 611 4.70 12.12 -26.65
N THR A 612 4.21 10.89 -26.46
CA THR A 612 5.04 9.73 -26.05
C THR A 612 6.30 9.50 -26.89
N ILE A 613 6.21 9.56 -28.22
CA ILE A 613 7.38 9.37 -29.10
C ILE A 613 8.44 10.46 -28.88
N GLU A 614 8.03 11.72 -28.71
CA GLU A 614 8.97 12.82 -28.49
C GLU A 614 9.60 12.74 -27.11
N LYS A 615 8.84 12.31 -26.09
CA LYS A 615 9.39 11.97 -24.76
C LYS A 615 10.45 10.88 -24.84
N GLY A 616 10.16 9.78 -25.52
CA GLY A 616 11.12 8.68 -25.73
C GLY A 616 12.37 9.14 -26.47
N LYS A 617 12.23 9.99 -27.49
CA LYS A 617 13.38 10.56 -28.20
C LYS A 617 14.23 11.45 -27.30
N LEU A 618 13.61 12.30 -26.48
CA LEU A 618 14.33 13.16 -25.54
C LEU A 618 15.08 12.30 -24.51
N PHE A 619 14.40 11.32 -23.92
CA PHE A 619 15.00 10.38 -22.97
C PHE A 619 16.23 9.68 -23.55
N THR A 620 16.11 9.11 -24.76
CA THR A 620 17.24 8.44 -25.43
C THR A 620 18.41 9.39 -25.71
N LYS A 621 18.14 10.64 -26.09
CA LYS A 621 19.20 11.65 -26.30
C LYS A 621 19.95 11.95 -25.00
N LEU A 622 19.24 12.05 -23.87
CA LEU A 622 19.83 12.27 -22.55
C LEU A 622 20.68 11.07 -22.13
N ALA A 623 20.14 9.86 -22.20
CA ALA A 623 20.85 8.62 -21.85
C ALA A 623 22.09 8.40 -22.71
N ALA A 624 21.97 8.59 -24.04
CA ALA A 624 23.10 8.49 -24.96
C ALA A 624 24.17 9.58 -24.70
N THR A 625 23.79 10.74 -24.15
CA THR A 625 24.75 11.78 -23.77
C THR A 625 25.45 11.41 -22.45
N CYS A 626 24.73 10.84 -21.48
CA CYS A 626 25.33 10.32 -20.25
C CYS A 626 26.33 9.19 -20.50
N CYS A 627 26.20 8.43 -21.59
CA CYS A 627 27.20 7.42 -21.99
C CYS A 627 28.61 8.00 -22.22
N ASN A 628 28.73 9.31 -22.50
CA ASN A 628 30.03 9.99 -22.67
C ASN A 628 30.70 10.41 -21.36
N GLN A 629 30.04 10.19 -20.23
CA GLN A 629 30.62 10.42 -18.91
C GLN A 629 31.75 9.43 -18.67
N LYS A 630 32.87 9.93 -18.12
CA LYS A 630 34.11 9.17 -17.94
C LYS A 630 33.93 7.83 -17.20
N TYR A 631 32.99 7.76 -16.27
CA TYR A 631 32.78 6.62 -15.38
C TYR A 631 31.53 5.80 -15.73
N ALA A 632 30.82 6.11 -16.82
CA ALA A 632 29.66 5.35 -17.27
C ALA A 632 30.06 3.92 -17.65
N THR A 633 29.34 2.93 -17.13
CA THR A 633 29.63 1.50 -17.31
C THR A 633 28.49 0.73 -17.96
N GLY A 634 27.24 1.17 -17.80
CA GLY A 634 26.06 0.52 -18.36
C GLY A 634 24.87 1.47 -18.43
N VAL A 635 23.86 1.14 -19.24
CA VAL A 635 22.58 1.84 -19.29
C VAL A 635 21.49 0.85 -18.91
N TYR A 636 20.88 1.03 -17.75
CA TYR A 636 19.79 0.20 -17.25
C TYR A 636 18.44 0.82 -17.60
N THR A 637 17.69 0.15 -18.48
CA THR A 637 16.34 0.56 -18.93
C THR A 637 15.64 -0.64 -19.59
N SER A 638 14.31 -0.65 -19.64
CA SER A 638 13.51 -1.72 -20.29
C SER A 638 13.91 -3.14 -19.82
N GLY A 639 14.08 -3.33 -18.51
CA GLY A 639 14.36 -4.66 -17.92
C GLY A 639 15.71 -5.28 -18.31
N VAL A 640 16.67 -4.46 -18.77
CA VAL A 640 17.98 -4.93 -19.21
C VAL A 640 19.08 -3.86 -19.05
N VAL A 641 20.33 -4.29 -18.90
CA VAL A 641 21.49 -3.38 -18.90
C VAL A 641 22.21 -3.44 -20.24
N PHE A 642 22.28 -2.31 -20.95
CA PHE A 642 22.98 -2.15 -22.23
C PHE A 642 24.42 -1.68 -22.07
N GLU A 643 25.30 -2.11 -22.97
CA GLU A 643 26.63 -1.53 -23.13
C GLU A 643 26.50 -0.05 -23.57
N PRO A 644 27.18 0.92 -22.94
CA PRO A 644 27.03 2.34 -23.27
C PRO A 644 27.30 2.66 -24.75
N ALA A 645 28.31 2.03 -25.35
CA ALA A 645 28.64 2.20 -26.76
C ALA A 645 27.54 1.64 -27.68
N PHE A 646 26.92 0.52 -27.32
CA PHE A 646 25.79 -0.03 -28.07
C PHE A 646 24.60 0.93 -27.99
N TYR A 647 24.23 1.36 -26.77
CA TYR A 647 23.11 2.28 -26.56
C TYR A 647 23.29 3.59 -27.35
N GLU A 648 24.50 4.15 -27.31
CA GLU A 648 24.86 5.37 -28.03
C GLU A 648 24.76 5.20 -29.57
N ASN A 649 25.25 4.07 -30.11
CA ASN A 649 25.21 3.80 -31.54
C ASN A 649 23.78 3.62 -32.06
N VAL A 650 22.90 2.98 -31.28
CA VAL A 650 21.48 2.88 -31.63
C VAL A 650 20.81 4.25 -31.60
N ALA A 651 21.12 5.09 -30.61
CA ALA A 651 20.51 6.42 -30.50
C ALA A 651 20.81 7.31 -31.73
N ASP A 652 21.94 7.08 -32.41
CA ASP A 652 22.36 7.85 -33.58
C ASP A 652 21.43 7.69 -34.80
N VAL A 653 20.59 6.65 -34.88
CA VAL A 653 19.58 6.51 -35.96
C VAL A 653 18.59 7.68 -35.98
N MET A 654 18.37 8.33 -34.83
CA MET A 654 17.53 9.54 -34.73
C MET A 654 18.07 10.70 -35.56
N LYS A 655 19.37 10.75 -35.87
CA LYS A 655 19.96 11.78 -36.75
C LYS A 655 19.49 11.63 -38.19
N GLU A 656 19.05 10.44 -38.58
CA GLU A 656 18.49 10.12 -39.89
C GLU A 656 16.96 10.20 -39.90
N GLY A 657 16.34 10.49 -38.74
CA GLY A 657 14.90 10.62 -38.57
C GLY A 657 14.19 9.31 -38.22
N GLU A 658 14.94 8.24 -37.94
CA GLU A 658 14.39 6.93 -37.56
C GLU A 658 14.13 6.83 -36.05
N LEU A 659 13.24 5.91 -35.65
CA LEU A 659 12.95 5.64 -34.24
C LEU A 659 14.04 4.73 -33.63
N PRO A 660 14.59 5.04 -32.45
CA PRO A 660 15.60 4.24 -31.78
C PRO A 660 14.97 3.03 -31.04
N ILE A 661 14.29 2.15 -31.77
CA ILE A 661 13.47 1.07 -31.18
C ILE A 661 14.27 0.19 -30.20
N TYR A 662 15.52 -0.14 -30.51
CA TYR A 662 16.38 -0.94 -29.63
C TYR A 662 16.80 -0.20 -28.34
N ASN A 663 16.61 1.12 -28.24
CA ASN A 663 16.81 1.85 -26.99
C ASN A 663 15.55 1.88 -26.11
N TRP A 664 14.37 1.58 -26.67
CA TRP A 664 13.08 1.64 -25.97
C TRP A 664 12.55 0.25 -25.62
N ILE A 665 12.73 -0.71 -26.53
CA ILE A 665 12.15 -2.04 -26.43
C ILE A 665 13.29 -3.06 -26.36
N TRP A 666 13.26 -3.88 -25.32
CA TRP A 666 14.08 -5.07 -25.22
C TRP A 666 13.46 -6.21 -26.03
N PHE A 667 14.28 -6.89 -26.83
CA PHE A 667 13.88 -8.07 -27.60
C PHE A 667 14.54 -9.30 -27.01
N GLY A 668 13.87 -9.87 -26.02
CA GLY A 668 14.32 -11.05 -25.29
C GLY A 668 14.17 -12.32 -26.13
N MET A 669 15.09 -13.26 -25.95
CA MET A 669 15.05 -14.55 -26.63
C MET A 669 15.53 -15.66 -25.72
N TYR A 670 14.85 -16.80 -25.79
CA TYR A 670 15.28 -18.01 -25.10
C TYR A 670 14.87 -19.25 -25.87
N LYS A 671 15.60 -20.34 -25.65
CA LYS A 671 15.34 -21.62 -26.32
C LYS A 671 14.87 -22.65 -25.32
N ASN A 672 13.77 -23.33 -25.62
CA ASN A 672 13.25 -24.46 -24.85
C ASN A 672 13.28 -25.75 -25.69
N GLU A 673 12.66 -26.82 -25.19
CA GLU A 673 12.58 -28.12 -25.89
C GLU A 673 11.72 -28.10 -27.15
N ASN A 674 10.82 -27.12 -27.29
CA ASN A 674 9.84 -27.01 -28.37
C ASN A 674 10.26 -26.01 -29.46
N GLY A 675 11.23 -25.12 -29.21
CA GLY A 675 11.75 -24.19 -30.21
C GLY A 675 12.44 -22.96 -29.62
N LEU A 676 12.72 -21.99 -30.49
CA LEU A 676 13.11 -20.65 -30.11
C LEU A 676 11.86 -19.84 -29.72
N ASN A 677 11.99 -18.99 -28.72
CA ASN A 677 10.97 -18.06 -28.28
C ASN A 677 11.56 -16.66 -28.26
N ALA A 678 10.74 -15.66 -28.58
CA ALA A 678 11.13 -14.27 -28.53
C ALA A 678 9.97 -13.42 -27.98
N TYR A 679 10.31 -12.35 -27.27
CA TYR A 679 9.33 -11.45 -26.66
C TYR A 679 9.81 -10.00 -26.70
N THR A 680 8.87 -9.07 -26.65
CA THR A 680 9.15 -7.66 -26.41
C THR A 680 8.99 -7.32 -24.92
N TYR A 681 9.73 -6.32 -24.47
CA TYR A 681 9.54 -5.70 -23.16
C TYR A 681 9.84 -4.19 -23.27
N GLY A 682 8.88 -3.34 -22.89
CA GLY A 682 8.93 -1.88 -23.04
C GLY A 682 7.79 -1.31 -23.90
N MET A 683 6.91 -2.13 -24.47
CA MET A 683 5.78 -1.68 -25.31
C MET A 683 4.75 -0.89 -24.50
N TYR A 684 4.64 -1.18 -23.20
CA TYR A 684 3.78 -0.45 -22.26
C TYR A 684 4.12 1.06 -22.21
N LEU A 685 5.38 1.46 -22.45
CA LEU A 685 5.80 2.87 -22.53
C LEU A 685 5.02 3.62 -23.61
N PHE A 686 4.51 2.90 -24.62
CA PHE A 686 3.70 3.40 -25.72
C PHE A 686 2.21 3.06 -25.60
N GLY A 687 1.79 2.45 -24.48
CA GLY A 687 0.42 2.00 -24.24
C GLY A 687 0.02 0.85 -25.17
N LYS A 688 0.95 -0.06 -25.45
CA LYS A 688 0.77 -1.20 -26.35
C LYS A 688 1.03 -2.49 -25.58
N ASP A 689 0.27 -3.54 -25.89
CA ASP A 689 0.51 -4.88 -25.33
C ASP A 689 1.89 -5.40 -25.78
N GLU A 690 2.56 -6.14 -24.89
CA GLU A 690 3.77 -6.86 -25.24
C GLU A 690 3.47 -8.01 -26.20
N MET A 691 4.45 -8.38 -27.03
CA MET A 691 4.31 -9.38 -28.09
C MET A 691 5.24 -10.56 -27.86
N GLU A 692 4.77 -11.76 -28.19
CA GLU A 692 5.56 -12.98 -28.09
C GLU A 692 5.46 -13.83 -29.36
N VAL A 693 6.55 -14.49 -29.73
CA VAL A 693 6.58 -15.55 -30.74
C VAL A 693 7.12 -16.80 -30.06
N LEU A 694 6.32 -17.86 -30.03
CA LEU A 694 6.59 -19.04 -29.21
C LEU A 694 6.89 -20.30 -30.03
N ASN A 695 7.89 -21.05 -29.59
CA ASN A 695 8.22 -22.40 -30.03
C ASN A 695 8.46 -22.54 -31.56
N VAL A 696 9.26 -21.65 -32.13
CA VAL A 696 9.52 -21.62 -33.58
C VAL A 696 10.87 -22.22 -33.95
N GLU A 697 10.94 -22.81 -35.14
CA GLU A 697 12.20 -23.20 -35.78
C GLU A 697 12.63 -22.08 -36.75
N ALA A 698 13.34 -21.08 -36.22
CA ALA A 698 13.80 -19.91 -36.97
C ALA A 698 15.27 -19.61 -36.67
N ASP A 699 15.93 -18.84 -37.55
CA ASP A 699 17.19 -18.20 -37.20
C ASP A 699 16.93 -17.07 -36.16
N PRO A 700 17.73 -16.96 -35.08
CA PRO A 700 17.50 -15.93 -34.06
C PRO A 700 17.55 -14.48 -34.58
N GLU A 701 18.37 -14.22 -35.61
CA GLU A 701 18.44 -12.88 -36.22
C GLU A 701 17.17 -12.59 -37.02
N GLU A 702 16.71 -13.55 -37.83
CA GLU A 702 15.46 -13.42 -38.60
C GLU A 702 14.23 -13.25 -37.70
N LEU A 703 14.15 -13.99 -36.59
CA LEU A 703 13.04 -13.87 -35.64
C LEU A 703 13.04 -12.52 -34.91
N ARG A 704 14.22 -12.03 -34.52
CA ARG A 704 14.35 -10.72 -33.88
C ARG A 704 13.97 -9.61 -34.87
N ASP A 705 14.49 -9.66 -36.09
CA ASP A 705 14.19 -8.67 -37.13
C ASP A 705 12.70 -8.64 -37.47
N PHE A 706 12.03 -9.79 -37.46
CA PHE A 706 10.58 -9.91 -37.59
C PHE A 706 9.83 -9.15 -36.49
N LEU A 707 10.14 -9.42 -35.21
CA LEU A 707 9.52 -8.72 -34.09
C LEU A 707 9.82 -7.22 -34.11
N VAL A 708 11.07 -6.83 -34.40
CA VAL A 708 11.48 -5.42 -34.51
C VAL A 708 10.68 -4.71 -35.60
N GLY A 709 10.45 -5.35 -36.75
CA GLY A 709 9.64 -4.79 -37.82
C GLY A 709 8.19 -4.53 -37.40
N ILE A 710 7.58 -5.48 -36.67
CA ILE A 710 6.22 -5.32 -36.13
C ILE A 710 6.18 -4.22 -35.08
N THR A 711 7.11 -4.22 -34.13
CA THR A 711 7.25 -3.17 -33.11
C THR A 711 7.39 -1.79 -33.74
N TYR A 712 8.24 -1.66 -34.76
CA TYR A 712 8.44 -0.39 -35.47
C TYR A 712 7.14 0.08 -36.13
N TYR A 713 6.41 -0.82 -36.79
CA TYR A 713 5.10 -0.51 -37.40
C TYR A 713 4.06 -0.09 -36.35
N VAL A 714 3.98 -0.80 -35.23
CA VAL A 714 3.04 -0.53 -34.14
C VAL A 714 3.31 0.85 -33.51
N ILE A 715 4.57 1.16 -33.22
CA ILE A 715 4.94 2.41 -32.57
C ILE A 715 4.89 3.58 -33.55
N GLU A 716 5.48 3.47 -34.75
CA GLU A 716 5.49 4.56 -35.73
C GLU A 716 4.08 4.88 -36.26
N GLY A 717 3.27 3.85 -36.48
CA GLY A 717 1.92 3.98 -37.01
C GLY A 717 0.84 4.22 -35.94
N ASP A 718 1.21 4.21 -34.65
CA ASP A 718 0.28 4.17 -33.51
C ASP A 718 -0.83 3.13 -33.70
N VAL A 719 -0.45 1.93 -34.14
CA VAL A 719 -1.39 0.85 -34.47
C VAL A 719 -1.76 0.12 -33.19
N GLU A 720 -3.03 -0.27 -33.05
CA GLU A 720 -3.49 -1.15 -31.99
C GLU A 720 -3.80 -2.51 -32.62
N LEU A 721 -3.15 -3.56 -32.11
CA LEU A 721 -3.34 -4.92 -32.57
C LEU A 721 -4.34 -5.62 -31.66
N GLN A 722 -5.37 -6.26 -32.25
CA GLN A 722 -6.44 -6.90 -31.48
C GLN A 722 -6.40 -8.43 -31.58
N ASP A 723 -7.00 -9.10 -30.59
CA ASP A 723 -7.17 -10.54 -30.58
C ASP A 723 -7.92 -11.04 -31.82
N GLY A 724 -7.39 -12.09 -32.46
CA GLY A 724 -7.97 -12.70 -33.66
C GLY A 724 -7.69 -11.95 -34.96
N GLU A 725 -6.96 -10.84 -34.92
CA GLU A 725 -6.49 -10.15 -36.12
C GLU A 725 -5.30 -10.86 -36.78
N THR A 726 -4.90 -10.35 -37.94
CA THR A 726 -3.72 -10.80 -38.66
C THR A 726 -2.83 -9.63 -39.05
N ILE A 727 -1.52 -9.80 -38.94
CA ILE A 727 -0.50 -8.84 -39.34
C ILE A 727 0.43 -9.44 -40.40
N GLY A 728 0.95 -8.62 -41.31
CA GLY A 728 1.98 -9.04 -42.26
C GLY A 728 2.25 -7.99 -43.32
N CYS A 729 3.37 -8.15 -44.03
CA CYS A 729 3.88 -7.15 -44.97
C CYS A 729 3.22 -7.20 -46.35
N SER A 730 2.42 -8.25 -46.64
CA SER A 730 1.76 -8.45 -47.94
C SER A 730 0.48 -9.28 -47.82
N GLU A 731 -0.32 -9.38 -48.90
CA GLU A 731 -1.53 -10.24 -48.93
C GLU A 731 -1.21 -11.73 -48.77
N GLU A 732 0.03 -12.15 -49.01
CA GLU A 732 0.48 -13.55 -48.90
C GLU A 732 1.23 -13.82 -47.58
N ASP A 733 1.57 -12.77 -46.83
CA ASP A 733 2.28 -12.81 -45.56
C ASP A 733 1.28 -12.52 -44.43
N ILE A 734 0.84 -13.57 -43.72
CA ILE A 734 -0.29 -13.48 -42.77
C ILE A 734 0.07 -14.20 -41.47
N HIS A 735 0.34 -13.41 -40.44
CA HIS A 735 0.59 -13.86 -39.08
C HIS A 735 -0.64 -13.61 -38.21
N LYS A 736 -1.14 -14.64 -37.55
CA LYS A 736 -2.27 -14.54 -36.63
C LYS A 736 -1.82 -13.98 -35.29
N ILE A 737 -2.71 -13.21 -34.68
CA ILE A 737 -2.55 -12.62 -33.35
C ILE A 737 -3.54 -13.30 -32.41
N GLU A 738 -3.06 -13.78 -31.28
CA GLU A 738 -3.87 -14.31 -30.18
C GLU A 738 -3.48 -13.59 -28.89
N ARG A 739 -4.44 -12.96 -28.21
CA ARG A 739 -4.19 -12.30 -26.93
C ARG A 739 -4.43 -13.27 -25.79
N SER A 740 -3.38 -13.62 -25.06
CA SER A 740 -3.45 -14.56 -23.93
C SER A 740 -2.49 -14.16 -22.83
N GLU A 741 -2.55 -14.86 -21.70
CA GLU A 741 -1.55 -14.73 -20.65
C GLU A 741 -0.13 -14.94 -21.20
N GLY A 742 0.80 -14.12 -20.69
CA GLY A 742 2.21 -14.14 -21.02
C GLY A 742 2.87 -15.47 -20.71
N VAL A 743 3.81 -15.88 -21.56
CA VAL A 743 4.58 -17.12 -21.35
C VAL A 743 6.02 -16.79 -20.99
N SER A 744 6.57 -15.75 -21.62
CA SER A 744 7.94 -15.28 -21.41
C SER A 744 8.04 -14.20 -20.34
N ILE A 745 6.96 -13.46 -20.12
CA ILE A 745 6.84 -12.29 -19.23
C ILE A 745 5.45 -12.31 -18.57
N PRO A 746 5.27 -11.71 -17.38
CA PRO A 746 3.97 -11.60 -16.73
C PRO A 746 3.01 -10.68 -17.53
N GLY A 747 1.71 -10.77 -17.23
CA GLY A 747 0.67 -9.94 -17.86
C GLY A 747 0.07 -10.54 -19.14
N MET A 748 -0.83 -9.80 -19.80
CA MET A 748 -1.44 -10.21 -21.07
C MET A 748 -0.54 -9.80 -22.25
N THR A 749 -0.39 -10.69 -23.22
CA THR A 749 0.51 -10.50 -24.37
C THR A 749 -0.17 -10.92 -25.67
N LEU A 750 0.33 -10.40 -26.79
CA LEU A 750 -0.07 -10.77 -28.14
C LEU A 750 0.87 -11.84 -28.70
N LYS A 751 0.37 -13.07 -28.83
CA LYS A 751 1.10 -14.17 -29.48
C LYS A 751 0.99 -14.02 -30.99
N ILE A 752 2.12 -13.83 -31.65
CA ILE A 752 2.20 -13.68 -33.10
C ILE A 752 2.68 -14.98 -33.70
N SER A 753 1.87 -15.60 -34.56
CA SER A 753 2.27 -16.83 -35.26
C SER A 753 3.40 -16.53 -36.24
N TYR A 754 4.41 -17.39 -36.31
CA TYR A 754 5.52 -17.23 -37.25
C TYR A 754 5.62 -18.44 -38.17
N GLU A 755 5.68 -18.20 -39.48
CA GLU A 755 6.00 -19.19 -40.50
C GLU A 755 7.23 -18.68 -41.26
N ALA A 756 8.30 -19.47 -41.33
CA ALA A 756 9.50 -19.08 -42.06
C ALA A 756 9.21 -19.00 -43.57
N GLU A 757 9.67 -17.93 -44.23
CA GLU A 757 9.57 -17.81 -45.68
C GLU A 757 10.37 -18.95 -46.36
N GLU A 758 9.70 -19.85 -47.08
CA GLU A 758 10.37 -20.81 -47.97
C GLU A 758 10.97 -20.05 -49.17
N TYR A 759 12.26 -19.68 -49.07
CA TYR A 759 13.04 -19.09 -50.18
C TYR A 759 13.35 -20.07 -51.34
#